data_AF-A0A7S2SMF4-F1
#
_entry.id   AF-A0A7S2SMF4-F1
#
_cell.length_a   1.000
_cell.length_b   1.000
_cell.length_c   1.000
_cell.angle_alpha   90.00
_cell.angle_beta   90.00
_cell.angle_gamma   90.00
#
_symmetry.space_group_name_H-M   'P 1'
#
loop_
_entity.id
_entity.type
_entity.pdbx_description
1 polymer ?
#
loop_
_entity_poly.entity_id
_entity_poly.type
_entity_poly.pdbx_seq_one_letter_code
_entity_poly.pdbx_strand_id
1 'polypeptide(L)'
;KVVRVFHEIKIQKCCKMVSTAVKGYLFTYNVLACLGWAWVGFNLFAVLVRGGSVQDAWDKIGRDLMAVQSMAILEVVHSLFRLVRSPLFTTVLQVGSRIVILYVYTYWAPECHRHWSLVLMVGSWCLVEVPRYLFYALNLSPQFAGPKMPFPLLWLRYSLFIVLYPTGISGELIQAYIALTTYYTRDSIFERWWLVYLFLAYIPGSPIMIMTMWKNRKSQLRKRAMEDSGAAKRPLDGLVWPITDEEKGERSTSQTNRLLWEQAIAGVDSEAARKISTQKNWRFGYVKHIETQVRAALESEANCLKIAQDGIKSAHGMFEFIRGDKTHPFDEAMAKIKGSYETGFIKGTGKKECKEAVVDYKGERLSGKKLRAQMAAWVELGVCEPSAADAVNAVIDNPEWVDLSDRYFVLLGATSAMGPLDLLLAHGANIIGIDLDRPFIWEKLITKARKSCGTLTFPLSKKQSSIKTDEELFKCSGANLLSHTPEIANWLVDVCPGEPLTVGNYTYLDGALHVQLSIACDAIMEKVCKARPDTAIAFLCTPTDVHNISQEAHDVAETNYKNVPAWQKLAESILGKNDMICNALAPVKKSGLNLMDGISIHQGPNYALAKRIQQWRAVIARGNGHIVSINVAPSTSTKSVTSNPLFAAAYEGFCLFSALEVMEPCTSSSVMLALMINDIRNPKSASNPKTKFSNPMEIFSQNAFHGGAFRCPYKIGSIGTVSVLYFVVKHYGIVLLLILSAMGYVAKYVITGN
;
A
#
# COMPACT_ATOMS: atom_id res chain seq x y z
N LYS A 1 -33.83 23.30 15.48
CA LYS A 1 -32.57 23.10 14.70
C LYS A 1 -31.35 23.79 15.34
N VAL A 2 -31.48 24.90 16.06
CA VAL A 2 -30.34 25.53 16.78
C VAL A 2 -29.97 24.82 18.10
N VAL A 3 -30.91 24.12 18.75
CA VAL A 3 -30.64 23.38 20.01
C VAL A 3 -29.91 22.03 19.79
N ARG A 4 -30.03 21.40 18.61
CA ARG A 4 -29.25 20.19 18.26
C ARG A 4 -27.82 20.50 17.83
N VAL A 5 -27.59 21.68 17.25
CA VAL A 5 -26.25 22.14 16.85
C VAL A 5 -25.38 22.46 18.08
N PHE A 6 -25.96 22.98 19.17
CA PHE A 6 -25.23 23.17 20.42
C PHE A 6 -24.93 21.85 21.16
N HIS A 7 -25.74 20.81 20.99
CA HIS A 7 -25.46 19.50 21.58
C HIS A 7 -24.38 18.73 20.80
N GLU A 8 -24.34 18.84 19.46
CA GLU A 8 -23.31 18.18 18.64
C GLU A 8 -21.96 18.92 18.63
N ILE A 9 -21.95 20.26 18.70
CA ILE A 9 -20.69 21.02 18.81
C ILE A 9 -19.98 20.75 20.16
N LYS A 10 -20.73 20.42 21.22
CA LYS A 10 -20.15 19.99 22.50
C LYS A 10 -19.65 18.55 22.50
N ILE A 11 -20.15 17.69 21.62
CA ILE A 11 -19.77 16.27 21.54
C ILE A 11 -18.51 16.06 20.68
N GLN A 12 -18.24 16.92 19.67
CA GLN A 12 -17.03 16.81 18.85
C GLN A 12 -15.80 17.56 19.38
N LYS A 13 -15.98 18.59 20.22
CA LYS A 13 -14.87 19.27 20.94
C LYS A 13 -14.53 18.66 22.31
N CYS A 14 -15.21 17.58 22.71
CA CYS A 14 -14.82 16.76 23.87
C CYS A 14 -13.96 15.56 23.43
N CYS A 15 -12.84 15.80 22.74
CA CYS A 15 -11.67 14.96 23.01
C CYS A 15 -11.17 15.35 24.40
N LYS A 16 -11.97 15.06 25.44
CA LYS A 16 -11.63 15.37 26.81
C LYS A 16 -10.30 14.69 27.06
N MET A 17 -9.27 15.48 27.38
CA MET A 17 -8.25 15.00 28.29
C MET A 17 -9.00 14.28 29.39
N VAL A 18 -8.79 12.97 29.50
CA VAL A 18 -9.32 12.17 30.61
C VAL A 18 -9.00 12.95 31.87
N SER A 19 -10.04 13.37 32.60
CA SER A 19 -9.85 14.28 33.73
C SER A 19 -8.87 13.67 34.72
N THR A 20 -8.14 14.50 35.46
CA THR A 20 -7.18 14.03 36.46
C THR A 20 -7.80 13.03 37.43
N ALA A 21 -9.08 13.21 37.77
CA ALA A 21 -9.86 12.27 38.58
C ALA A 21 -10.03 10.90 37.93
N VAL A 22 -10.36 10.83 36.63
CA VAL A 22 -10.49 9.55 35.91
C VAL A 22 -9.11 8.88 35.76
N LYS A 23 -8.03 9.63 35.53
CA LYS A 23 -6.67 9.08 35.52
C LYS A 23 -6.28 8.50 36.88
N GLY A 24 -6.61 9.20 37.97
CA GLY A 24 -6.39 8.72 39.34
C GLY A 24 -7.15 7.42 39.63
N TYR A 25 -8.45 7.38 39.28
CA TYR A 25 -9.27 6.18 39.40
C TYR A 25 -8.68 4.99 38.61
N LEU A 26 -8.34 5.20 37.33
CA LEU A 26 -7.76 4.15 36.49
C LEU A 26 -6.40 3.70 37.03
N PHE A 27 -5.59 4.61 37.56
CA PHE A 27 -4.33 4.25 38.20
C PHE A 27 -4.56 3.33 39.41
N THR A 28 -5.45 3.71 40.33
CA THR A 28 -5.80 2.90 41.50
C THR A 28 -6.35 1.54 41.09
N TYR A 29 -7.26 1.50 40.13
CA TYR A 29 -7.81 0.24 39.60
C TYR A 29 -6.71 -0.69 39.08
N ASN A 30 -5.82 -0.19 38.22
CA ASN A 30 -4.74 -0.99 37.65
C ASN A 30 -3.76 -1.47 38.74
N VAL A 31 -3.46 -0.65 39.74
CA VAL A 31 -2.60 -1.06 40.86
C VAL A 31 -3.26 -2.16 41.70
N LEU A 32 -4.54 -2.01 42.04
CA LEU A 32 -5.28 -3.03 42.80
C LEU A 32 -5.38 -4.35 42.02
N ALA A 33 -5.67 -4.29 40.72
CA ALA A 33 -5.70 -5.48 39.86
C ALA A 33 -4.32 -6.14 39.78
N CYS A 34 -3.24 -5.36 39.64
CA CYS A 34 -1.87 -5.87 39.65
C CYS A 34 -1.53 -6.60 40.96
N LEU A 35 -1.88 -6.00 42.11
CA LEU A 35 -1.64 -6.60 43.42
C LEU A 35 -2.47 -7.86 43.63
N GLY A 36 -3.74 -7.87 43.19
CA GLY A 36 -4.60 -9.03 43.26
C GLY A 36 -4.06 -10.22 42.46
N TRP A 37 -3.64 -10.01 41.21
CA TRP A 37 -3.04 -11.06 40.40
C TRP A 37 -1.69 -11.54 40.95
N ALA A 38 -0.88 -10.63 41.50
CA ALA A 38 0.38 -10.98 42.15
C ALA A 38 0.16 -11.82 43.41
N TRP A 39 -0.88 -11.49 44.20
CA TRP A 39 -1.26 -12.25 45.40
C TRP A 39 -1.71 -13.67 45.07
N VAL A 40 -2.58 -13.83 44.07
CA VAL A 40 -3.01 -15.15 43.58
C VAL A 40 -1.82 -15.97 43.09
N GLY A 41 -0.94 -15.35 42.29
CA GLY A 41 0.25 -16.01 41.74
C GLY A 41 1.26 -16.43 42.82
N PHE A 42 1.48 -15.56 43.82
CA PHE A 42 2.36 -15.84 44.94
C PHE A 42 1.85 -17.03 45.78
N ASN A 43 0.57 -17.05 46.13
CA ASN A 43 -0.01 -18.15 46.91
C ASN A 43 -0.03 -19.46 46.13
N LEU A 44 -0.33 -19.41 44.82
CA LEU A 44 -0.24 -20.59 43.94
C LEU A 44 1.18 -21.15 43.95
N PHE A 45 2.19 -20.31 43.74
CA PHE A 45 3.59 -20.73 43.74
C PHE A 45 4.04 -21.26 45.11
N ALA A 46 3.62 -20.62 46.20
CA ALA A 46 3.94 -21.04 47.56
C ALA A 46 3.39 -22.43 47.91
N VAL A 47 2.17 -22.77 47.48
CA VAL A 47 1.59 -24.11 47.66
C VAL A 47 2.41 -25.15 46.89
N LEU A 48 2.75 -24.87 45.63
CA LEU A 48 3.49 -25.81 44.77
C LEU A 48 4.91 -26.07 45.27
N VAL A 49 5.64 -25.03 45.70
CA VAL A 49 7.00 -25.18 46.25
C VAL A 49 7.02 -25.98 47.55
N ARG A 50 5.94 -25.95 48.34
CA ARG A 50 5.80 -26.75 49.56
C ARG A 50 5.37 -28.20 49.29
N GLY A 51 5.24 -28.60 48.02
CA GLY A 51 4.80 -29.94 47.63
C GLY A 51 3.30 -30.19 47.80
N GLY A 52 2.50 -29.12 47.91
CA GLY A 52 1.04 -29.24 47.98
C GLY A 52 0.44 -29.74 46.67
N SER A 53 -0.72 -30.40 46.77
CA SER A 53 -1.47 -30.88 45.61
C SER A 53 -2.19 -29.74 44.87
N VAL A 54 -2.71 -30.03 43.68
CA VAL A 54 -3.50 -29.06 42.91
C VAL A 54 -4.79 -28.68 43.63
N GLN A 55 -5.37 -29.63 44.38
CA GLN A 55 -6.54 -29.38 45.24
C GLN A 55 -6.21 -28.36 46.34
N ASP A 56 -5.06 -28.53 47.01
CA ASP A 56 -4.60 -27.57 48.02
C ASP A 56 -4.38 -26.18 47.43
N ALA A 57 -3.93 -26.11 46.17
CA ALA A 57 -3.81 -24.85 45.46
C ALA A 57 -5.18 -24.20 45.25
N TRP A 58 -6.17 -24.92 44.73
CA TRP A 58 -7.53 -24.41 44.58
C TRP A 58 -8.16 -23.94 45.90
N ASP A 59 -8.03 -24.73 46.95
CA ASP A 59 -8.59 -24.41 48.27
C ASP A 59 -7.97 -23.13 48.84
N LYS A 60 -6.69 -22.89 48.52
CA LYS A 60 -5.96 -21.68 48.92
C LYS A 60 -6.29 -20.47 48.06
N ILE A 61 -6.38 -20.59 46.74
CA ILE A 61 -6.44 -19.45 45.81
C ILE A 61 -7.80 -19.21 45.15
N GLY A 62 -8.74 -20.16 45.20
CA GLY A 62 -9.97 -20.14 44.41
C GLY A 62 -10.85 -18.91 44.67
N ARG A 63 -11.05 -18.55 45.94
CA ARG A 63 -11.83 -17.34 46.31
C ARG A 63 -11.16 -16.06 45.82
N ASP A 64 -9.86 -15.94 46.01
CA ASP A 64 -9.08 -14.77 45.61
C ASP A 64 -9.07 -14.62 44.08
N LEU A 65 -8.88 -15.73 43.36
CA LEU A 65 -8.93 -15.79 41.90
C LEU A 65 -10.29 -15.32 41.35
N MET A 66 -11.39 -15.81 41.93
CA MET A 66 -12.76 -15.41 41.55
C MET A 66 -13.01 -13.92 41.77
N ALA A 67 -12.57 -13.39 42.92
CA ALA A 67 -12.68 -11.97 43.22
C ALA A 67 -11.88 -11.12 42.21
N VAL A 68 -10.61 -11.47 41.98
CA VAL A 68 -9.71 -10.73 41.09
C VAL A 68 -10.19 -10.78 39.63
N GLN A 69 -10.60 -11.96 39.14
CA GLN A 69 -11.12 -12.09 37.78
C GLN A 69 -12.45 -11.35 37.60
N SER A 70 -13.31 -11.31 38.61
CA SER A 70 -14.58 -10.56 38.56
C SER A 70 -14.39 -9.05 38.49
N MET A 71 -13.30 -8.52 39.07
CA MET A 71 -12.96 -7.10 38.92
C MET A 71 -12.72 -6.69 37.46
N ALA A 72 -12.38 -7.62 36.57
CA ALA A 72 -12.21 -7.34 35.14
C ALA A 72 -13.53 -6.95 34.44
N ILE A 73 -14.69 -7.23 35.04
CA ILE A 73 -15.99 -6.75 34.55
C ILE A 73 -16.01 -5.22 34.48
N LEU A 74 -15.29 -4.54 35.38
CA LEU A 74 -15.15 -3.08 35.32
C LEU A 74 -14.45 -2.60 34.03
N GLU A 75 -13.62 -3.42 33.36
CA GLU A 75 -13.03 -3.04 32.07
C GLU A 75 -14.09 -2.90 30.96
N VAL A 76 -15.15 -3.72 31.02
CA VAL A 76 -16.31 -3.59 30.13
C VAL A 76 -17.00 -2.27 30.39
N VAL A 77 -17.18 -1.90 31.67
CA VAL A 77 -17.74 -0.61 32.08
C VAL A 77 -16.87 0.55 31.60
N HIS A 78 -15.55 0.48 31.77
CA HIS A 78 -14.61 1.50 31.30
C HIS A 78 -14.68 1.68 29.78
N SER A 79 -14.84 0.59 29.03
CA SER A 79 -14.98 0.62 27.57
C SER A 79 -16.33 1.19 27.14
N LEU A 80 -17.42 0.80 27.82
CA LEU A 80 -18.79 1.27 27.57
C LEU A 80 -18.90 2.79 27.73
N PHE A 81 -18.34 3.34 28.81
CA PHE A 81 -18.32 4.78 29.08
C PHE A 81 -17.15 5.52 28.38
N ARG A 82 -16.37 4.84 27.53
CA ARG A 82 -15.21 5.40 26.81
C ARG A 82 -14.17 6.07 27.71
N LEU A 83 -13.99 5.56 28.93
CA LEU A 83 -12.89 5.97 29.82
C LEU A 83 -11.53 5.52 29.26
N VAL A 84 -11.54 4.43 28.48
CA VAL A 84 -10.39 3.88 27.77
C VAL A 84 -10.72 3.67 26.29
N ARG A 85 -9.69 3.67 25.42
CA ARG A 85 -9.82 3.53 23.96
C ARG A 85 -9.89 2.06 23.51
N SER A 86 -10.69 1.25 24.18
CA SER A 86 -10.88 -0.17 23.85
C SER A 86 -12.24 -0.40 23.18
N PRO A 87 -12.33 -1.17 22.08
CA PRO A 87 -13.62 -1.51 21.48
C PRO A 87 -14.45 -2.38 22.43
N LEU A 88 -15.70 -1.98 22.69
CA LEU A 88 -16.57 -2.64 23.67
C LEU A 88 -16.74 -4.14 23.40
N PHE A 89 -17.05 -4.52 22.16
CA PHE A 89 -17.29 -5.92 21.80
C PHE A 89 -16.08 -6.82 22.09
N THR A 90 -14.88 -6.36 21.76
CA THR A 90 -13.65 -7.12 22.03
C THR A 90 -13.36 -7.22 23.53
N THR A 91 -13.64 -6.18 24.31
CA THR A 91 -13.48 -6.22 25.78
C THR A 91 -14.46 -7.20 26.40
N VAL A 92 -15.72 -7.22 25.96
CA VAL A 92 -16.74 -8.16 26.43
C VAL A 92 -16.33 -9.61 26.15
N LEU A 93 -15.88 -9.92 24.94
CA LEU A 93 -15.43 -11.27 24.61
C LEU A 93 -14.20 -11.70 25.43
N GLN A 94 -13.24 -10.79 25.62
CA GLN A 94 -12.02 -11.08 26.39
C GLN A 94 -12.31 -11.33 27.88
N VAL A 95 -13.14 -10.49 28.51
CA VAL A 95 -13.48 -10.65 29.93
C VAL A 95 -14.47 -11.81 30.12
N GLY A 96 -15.49 -11.89 29.27
CA GLY A 96 -16.55 -12.90 29.34
C GLY A 96 -16.03 -14.32 29.16
N SER A 97 -15.12 -14.56 28.21
CA SER A 97 -14.54 -15.90 27.99
C SER A 97 -13.87 -16.46 29.25
N ARG A 98 -13.04 -15.66 29.94
CA ARG A 98 -12.38 -16.08 31.19
C ARG A 98 -13.34 -16.22 32.35
N ILE A 99 -14.36 -15.37 32.45
CA ILE A 99 -15.41 -15.52 33.47
C ILE A 99 -16.15 -16.84 33.27
N VAL A 100 -16.48 -17.21 32.03
CA VAL A 100 -17.13 -18.49 31.77
C VAL A 100 -16.21 -19.66 32.12
N ILE A 101 -14.93 -19.61 31.73
CA ILE A 101 -13.98 -20.68 32.08
C ILE A 101 -13.85 -20.86 33.59
N LEU A 102 -13.76 -19.75 34.33
CA LEU A 102 -13.60 -19.80 35.78
C LEU A 102 -14.89 -20.24 36.51
N TYR A 103 -16.02 -19.60 36.21
CA TYR A 103 -17.25 -19.84 36.94
C TYR A 103 -18.01 -21.05 36.46
N VAL A 104 -18.13 -21.25 35.15
CA VAL A 104 -18.85 -22.41 34.59
C VAL A 104 -17.96 -23.64 34.73
N TYR A 105 -16.83 -23.70 34.04
CA TYR A 105 -16.07 -24.95 33.99
C TYR A 105 -15.21 -25.26 35.21
N THR A 106 -14.56 -24.26 35.81
CA THR A 106 -13.61 -24.53 36.90
C THR A 106 -14.36 -24.70 38.22
N TYR A 107 -15.12 -23.69 38.66
CA TYR A 107 -15.76 -23.66 39.98
C TYR A 107 -16.80 -24.77 40.20
N TRP A 108 -17.64 -25.06 39.20
CA TRP A 108 -18.72 -26.05 39.35
C TRP A 108 -18.29 -27.51 39.15
N ALA A 109 -17.07 -27.76 38.64
CA ALA A 109 -16.58 -29.11 38.37
C ALA A 109 -15.44 -29.48 39.34
N PRO A 110 -15.69 -30.30 40.36
CA PRO A 110 -14.66 -30.68 41.34
C PRO A 110 -13.42 -31.35 40.71
N GLU A 111 -13.59 -32.07 39.61
CA GLU A 111 -12.49 -32.72 38.87
C GLU A 111 -11.46 -31.71 38.35
N CYS A 112 -11.90 -30.50 38.01
CA CYS A 112 -11.04 -29.41 37.57
C CYS A 112 -10.08 -28.93 38.66
N HIS A 113 -10.48 -29.02 39.94
CA HIS A 113 -9.67 -28.58 41.08
C HIS A 113 -8.50 -29.52 41.38
N ARG A 114 -8.55 -30.76 40.87
CA ARG A 114 -7.50 -31.78 41.08
C ARG A 114 -6.56 -31.91 39.90
N HIS A 115 -6.97 -31.41 38.74
CA HIS A 115 -6.25 -31.60 37.49
C HIS A 115 -5.17 -30.52 37.28
N TRP A 116 -3.97 -30.93 36.86
CA TRP A 116 -2.80 -30.07 36.68
C TRP A 116 -3.04 -28.85 35.75
N SER A 117 -4.03 -28.93 34.86
CA SER A 117 -4.40 -27.83 33.96
C SER A 117 -4.84 -26.57 34.71
N LEU A 118 -5.29 -26.68 35.97
CA LEU A 118 -5.59 -25.53 36.82
C LEU A 118 -4.35 -24.67 37.05
N VAL A 119 -3.22 -25.32 37.40
CA VAL A 119 -1.94 -24.64 37.62
C VAL A 119 -1.45 -23.98 36.34
N LEU A 120 -1.57 -24.69 35.20
CA LEU A 120 -1.16 -24.17 33.91
C LEU A 120 -1.97 -22.92 33.52
N MET A 121 -3.29 -22.96 33.69
CA MET A 121 -4.20 -21.85 33.39
C MET A 121 -3.93 -20.66 34.31
N VAL A 122 -4.04 -20.84 35.63
CA VAL A 122 -3.95 -19.74 36.59
C VAL A 122 -2.54 -19.16 36.63
N GLY A 123 -1.50 -19.99 36.56
CA GLY A 123 -0.12 -19.53 36.47
C GLY A 123 0.11 -18.67 35.23
N SER A 124 -0.42 -19.07 34.07
CA SER A 124 -0.33 -18.28 32.84
C SER A 124 -1.07 -16.95 32.95
N TRP A 125 -2.24 -16.93 33.60
CA TRP A 125 -3.02 -15.71 33.84
C TRP A 125 -2.27 -14.74 34.76
N CYS A 126 -1.74 -15.20 35.89
CA CYS A 126 -0.95 -14.36 36.79
C CYS A 126 0.28 -13.76 36.09
N LEU A 127 1.03 -14.56 35.35
CA LEU A 127 2.24 -14.12 34.66
C LEU A 127 1.98 -13.08 33.57
N VAL A 128 0.81 -13.12 32.91
CA VAL A 128 0.45 -12.12 31.87
C VAL A 128 -0.20 -10.87 32.47
N GLU A 129 -1.05 -11.02 33.49
CA GLU A 129 -1.84 -9.91 34.02
C GLU A 129 -1.02 -8.97 34.91
N VAL A 130 -0.07 -9.49 35.71
CA VAL A 130 0.76 -8.62 36.57
C VAL A 130 1.55 -7.57 35.76
N PRO A 131 2.33 -7.93 34.72
CA PRO A 131 3.00 -6.94 33.88
C PRO A 131 2.03 -6.07 33.08
N ARG A 132 0.85 -6.59 32.71
CA ARG A 132 -0.16 -5.84 31.95
C ARG A 132 -0.75 -4.70 32.77
N TYR A 133 -1.23 -4.98 33.97
CA TYR A 133 -1.82 -3.96 34.84
C TYR A 133 -0.77 -2.96 35.34
N LEU A 134 0.44 -3.42 35.64
CA LEU A 134 1.56 -2.53 35.97
C LEU A 134 1.89 -1.59 34.79
N PHE A 135 1.94 -2.13 33.57
CA PHE A 135 2.14 -1.33 32.35
C PHE A 135 1.02 -0.28 32.16
N TYR A 136 -0.24 -0.66 32.36
CA TYR A 136 -1.37 0.27 32.25
C TYR A 136 -1.35 1.37 33.32
N ALA A 137 -1.00 1.04 34.56
CA ALA A 137 -0.86 2.03 35.63
C ALA A 137 0.22 3.07 35.28
N LEU A 138 1.42 2.62 34.89
CA LEU A 138 2.54 3.52 34.57
C LEU A 138 2.28 4.34 33.30
N ASN A 139 1.63 3.76 32.30
CA ASN A 139 1.37 4.44 31.03
C ASN A 139 0.37 5.62 31.16
N LEU A 140 -0.32 5.77 32.29
CA LEU A 140 -1.14 6.95 32.61
C LEU A 140 -0.30 8.17 33.00
N SER A 141 0.95 7.95 33.45
CA SER A 141 1.90 9.02 33.77
C SER A 141 2.69 9.47 32.53
N PRO A 142 2.79 10.78 32.26
CA PRO A 142 3.60 11.30 31.15
C PRO A 142 5.07 10.89 31.19
N GLN A 143 5.60 10.59 32.39
CA GLN A 143 6.99 10.19 32.58
C GLN A 143 7.29 8.81 31.98
N PHE A 144 6.31 7.89 32.00
CA PHE A 144 6.47 6.51 31.55
C PHE A 144 5.64 6.18 30.30
N ALA A 145 4.97 7.17 29.71
CA ALA A 145 4.10 6.97 28.56
C ALA A 145 4.89 6.61 27.28
N GLY A 146 4.38 5.62 26.54
CA GLY A 146 4.93 5.25 25.23
C GLY A 146 6.37 4.71 25.29
N PRO A 147 7.32 5.24 24.48
CA PRO A 147 8.68 4.71 24.42
C PRO A 147 9.49 4.92 25.71
N LYS A 148 9.06 5.84 26.58
CA LYS A 148 9.68 6.15 27.88
C LYS A 148 9.45 5.09 28.96
N MET A 149 8.59 4.09 28.70
CA MET A 149 8.33 2.98 29.63
C MET A 149 9.62 2.23 29.98
N PRO A 150 9.83 1.72 31.20
CA PRO A 150 10.98 0.88 31.53
C PRO A 150 11.09 -0.34 30.61
N PHE A 151 12.30 -0.61 30.10
CA PHE A 151 12.51 -1.66 29.09
C PHE A 151 12.05 -3.05 29.53
N PRO A 152 12.37 -3.54 30.75
CA PRO A 152 11.93 -4.86 31.19
C PRO A 152 10.41 -5.00 31.15
N LEU A 153 9.67 -3.98 31.61
CA LEU A 153 8.21 -4.00 31.63
C LEU A 153 7.60 -3.93 30.22
N LEU A 154 8.16 -3.09 29.35
CA LEU A 154 7.77 -3.03 27.94
C LEU A 154 8.01 -4.38 27.26
N TRP A 155 9.16 -5.00 27.50
CA TRP A 155 9.51 -6.30 26.92
C TRP A 155 8.55 -7.39 27.40
N LEU A 156 8.28 -7.46 28.71
CA LEU A 156 7.35 -8.44 29.30
C LEU A 156 5.95 -8.28 28.68
N ARG A 157 5.41 -7.05 28.65
CA ARG A 157 4.06 -6.76 28.11
C ARG A 157 3.88 -7.23 26.66
N TYR A 158 4.93 -7.12 25.85
CA TYR A 158 4.89 -7.41 24.41
C TYR A 158 5.58 -8.71 24.01
N SER A 159 6.16 -9.49 24.93
CA SER A 159 6.88 -10.75 24.59
C SER A 159 6.36 -11.97 25.34
N LEU A 160 5.72 -11.82 26.51
CA LEU A 160 5.23 -12.97 27.29
C LEU A 160 4.21 -13.84 26.54
N PHE A 161 3.48 -13.28 25.56
CA PHE A 161 2.52 -14.03 24.76
C PHE A 161 3.13 -15.25 24.03
N ILE A 162 4.44 -15.22 23.74
CA ILE A 162 5.15 -16.30 23.02
C ILE A 162 5.02 -17.62 23.77
N VAL A 163 5.11 -17.58 25.10
CA VAL A 163 4.98 -18.75 25.97
C VAL A 163 3.57 -18.83 26.55
N LEU A 164 3.03 -17.71 27.02
CA LEU A 164 1.80 -17.70 27.83
C LEU A 164 0.51 -17.89 27.02
N TYR A 165 0.50 -17.61 25.70
CA TYR A 165 -0.68 -17.92 24.89
C TYR A 165 -0.83 -19.43 24.68
N PRO A 166 0.20 -20.18 24.25
CA PRO A 166 0.12 -21.65 24.19
C PRO A 166 -0.24 -22.29 25.54
N THR A 167 0.42 -21.89 26.63
CA THR A 167 0.17 -22.51 27.95
C THR A 167 -1.18 -22.11 28.51
N GLY A 168 -1.58 -20.83 28.41
CA GLY A 168 -2.86 -20.34 28.90
C GLY A 168 -4.03 -20.97 28.16
N ILE A 169 -4.03 -20.95 26.83
CA ILE A 169 -5.10 -21.53 26.00
C ILE A 169 -5.20 -23.04 26.22
N SER A 170 -4.07 -23.74 26.34
CA SER A 170 -4.08 -25.18 26.62
C SER A 170 -4.66 -25.49 28.00
N GLY A 171 -4.27 -24.73 29.03
CA GLY A 171 -4.82 -24.88 30.38
C GLY A 171 -6.33 -24.66 30.41
N GLU A 172 -6.81 -23.61 29.74
CA GLU A 172 -8.23 -23.27 29.59
C GLU A 172 -9.03 -24.36 28.87
N LEU A 173 -8.55 -24.84 27.73
CA LEU A 173 -9.23 -25.89 26.94
C LEU A 173 -9.27 -27.22 27.68
N ILE A 174 -8.19 -27.60 28.36
CA ILE A 174 -8.14 -28.83 29.15
C ILE A 174 -9.05 -28.73 30.38
N GLN A 175 -9.07 -27.59 31.08
CA GLN A 175 -10.04 -27.36 32.17
C GLN A 175 -11.48 -27.51 31.68
N ALA A 176 -11.81 -26.88 30.56
CA ALA A 176 -13.15 -26.99 30.00
C ALA A 176 -13.49 -28.42 29.52
N TYR A 177 -12.51 -29.17 29.00
CA TYR A 177 -12.67 -30.58 28.65
C TYR A 177 -12.88 -31.48 29.87
N ILE A 178 -12.08 -31.34 30.92
CA ILE A 178 -12.21 -32.13 32.16
C ILE A 178 -13.56 -31.86 32.83
N ALA A 179 -14.03 -30.62 32.81
CA ALA A 179 -15.35 -30.27 33.34
C ALA A 179 -16.51 -31.01 32.64
N LEU A 180 -16.35 -31.45 31.40
CA LEU A 180 -17.40 -32.17 30.68
C LEU A 180 -17.86 -33.42 31.40
N THR A 181 -16.97 -34.14 32.11
CA THR A 181 -17.37 -35.35 32.85
C THR A 181 -18.46 -35.03 33.87
N THR A 182 -18.40 -33.85 34.49
CA THR A 182 -19.40 -33.33 35.43
C THR A 182 -20.68 -32.86 34.72
N TYR A 183 -20.57 -32.34 33.50
CA TYR A 183 -21.75 -31.89 32.74
C TYR A 183 -22.45 -33.00 31.97
N TYR A 184 -21.77 -34.11 31.69
CA TYR A 184 -22.38 -35.34 31.19
C TYR A 184 -23.32 -35.96 32.23
N THR A 185 -22.92 -35.96 33.50
CA THR A 185 -23.74 -36.50 34.60
C THR A 185 -24.90 -35.60 35.01
N ARG A 186 -24.82 -34.29 34.73
CA ARG A 186 -25.86 -33.29 35.10
C ARG A 186 -26.87 -32.97 34.00
N ASP A 187 -26.80 -33.66 32.85
CA ASP A 187 -27.64 -33.45 31.66
C ASP A 187 -27.76 -32.01 31.12
N SER A 188 -26.70 -31.22 31.27
CA SER A 188 -26.75 -29.79 30.90
C SER A 188 -26.18 -29.54 29.50
N ILE A 189 -27.07 -29.40 28.52
CA ILE A 189 -26.71 -29.27 27.10
C ILE A 189 -26.02 -27.94 26.76
N PHE A 190 -26.36 -26.85 27.46
CA PHE A 190 -25.84 -25.51 27.18
C PHE A 190 -24.33 -25.41 27.44
N GLU A 191 -23.87 -25.91 28.59
CA GLU A 191 -22.47 -25.94 29.01
C GLU A 191 -21.64 -26.87 28.11
N ARG A 192 -22.24 -27.94 27.61
CA ARG A 192 -21.60 -28.82 26.62
C ARG A 192 -21.36 -28.09 25.28
N TRP A 193 -22.36 -27.36 24.77
CA TRP A 193 -22.23 -26.57 23.53
C TRP A 193 -21.25 -25.40 23.64
N TRP A 194 -21.14 -24.79 24.83
CA TRP A 194 -20.20 -23.70 25.03
C TRP A 194 -18.74 -24.16 24.88
N LEU A 195 -18.43 -25.44 25.11
CA LEU A 195 -17.10 -25.98 24.88
C LEU A 195 -16.77 -26.05 23.39
N VAL A 196 -17.72 -26.50 22.58
CA VAL A 196 -17.58 -26.49 21.10
C VAL A 196 -17.26 -25.07 20.66
N TYR A 197 -18.00 -24.08 21.14
CA TYR A 197 -17.72 -22.67 20.84
C TYR A 197 -16.29 -22.25 21.24
N LEU A 198 -15.77 -22.65 22.41
CA LEU A 198 -14.40 -22.33 22.81
C LEU A 198 -13.35 -22.95 21.88
N PHE A 199 -13.52 -24.21 21.48
CA PHE A 199 -12.63 -24.85 20.48
C PHE A 199 -12.74 -24.15 19.11
N LEU A 200 -13.97 -23.85 18.67
CA LEU A 200 -14.23 -23.10 17.44
C LEU A 200 -13.64 -21.69 17.46
N ALA A 201 -13.58 -21.04 18.61
CA ALA A 201 -13.01 -19.71 18.75
C ALA A 201 -11.47 -19.76 18.84
N TYR A 202 -10.91 -20.68 19.64
CA TYR A 202 -9.47 -20.71 19.90
C TYR A 202 -8.63 -21.29 18.76
N ILE A 203 -9.11 -22.30 18.04
CA ILE A 203 -8.35 -22.90 16.92
C ILE A 203 -8.06 -21.87 15.81
N PRO A 204 -9.04 -21.15 15.24
CA PRO A 204 -8.76 -20.09 14.26
C PRO A 204 -8.31 -18.78 14.90
N GLY A 205 -8.75 -18.47 16.13
CA GLY A 205 -8.44 -17.20 16.80
C GLY A 205 -7.01 -17.10 17.31
N SER A 206 -6.43 -18.19 17.82
CA SER A 206 -5.12 -18.16 18.46
C SER A 206 -3.96 -17.79 17.51
N PRO A 207 -3.87 -18.28 16.25
CA PRO A 207 -2.84 -17.83 15.33
C PRO A 207 -2.97 -16.34 14.98
N ILE A 208 -4.20 -15.84 14.80
CA ILE A 208 -4.48 -14.42 14.51
C ILE A 208 -4.04 -13.55 15.69
N MET A 209 -4.33 -13.96 16.92
CA MET A 209 -3.90 -13.27 18.13
C MET A 209 -2.37 -13.24 18.27
N ILE A 210 -1.69 -14.37 18.05
CA ILE A 210 -0.22 -14.48 18.08
C ILE A 210 0.42 -13.56 17.04
N MET A 211 -0.04 -13.61 15.78
CA MET A 211 0.47 -12.75 14.71
C MET A 211 0.25 -11.26 15.00
N THR A 212 -0.92 -10.91 15.55
CA THR A 212 -1.24 -9.53 15.95
C THR A 212 -0.29 -9.05 17.06
N MET A 213 -0.06 -9.88 18.07
CA MET A 213 0.90 -9.57 19.14
C MET A 213 2.34 -9.46 18.61
N TRP A 214 2.73 -10.28 17.64
CA TRP A 214 4.04 -10.20 17.00
C TRP A 214 4.24 -8.86 16.26
N LYS A 215 3.23 -8.42 15.51
CA LYS A 215 3.23 -7.11 14.85
C LYS A 215 3.32 -5.97 15.88
N ASN A 216 2.55 -6.06 16.96
CA ASN A 216 2.58 -5.08 18.04
C ASN A 216 3.96 -5.00 18.71
N ARG A 217 4.57 -6.16 19.02
CA ARG A 217 5.93 -6.24 19.57
C ARG A 217 6.94 -5.55 18.66
N LYS A 218 6.99 -5.92 17.38
CA LYS A 218 7.92 -5.33 16.40
C LYS A 218 7.73 -3.81 16.29
N SER A 219 6.48 -3.35 16.26
CA SER A 219 6.16 -1.92 16.20
C SER A 219 6.65 -1.17 17.44
N GLN A 220 6.35 -1.67 18.66
CA GLN A 220 6.66 -0.96 19.90
C GLN A 220 8.18 -0.94 20.17
N LEU A 221 8.87 -2.05 19.94
CA LEU A 221 10.33 -2.11 20.06
C LEU A 221 11.02 -1.22 19.01
N ARG A 222 10.48 -1.13 17.79
CA ARG A 222 11.00 -0.20 16.77
C ARG A 222 10.81 1.26 17.18
N LYS A 223 9.64 1.64 17.71
CA LYS A 223 9.37 3.01 18.20
C LYS A 223 10.35 3.41 19.30
N ARG A 224 10.61 2.49 20.24
CA ARG A 224 11.60 2.70 21.28
C ARG A 224 13.01 2.83 20.70
N ALA A 225 13.43 1.91 19.82
CA ALA A 225 14.74 1.97 19.20
C ALA A 225 14.98 3.30 18.46
N MET A 226 13.95 3.85 17.82
CA MET A 226 13.99 5.17 17.20
C MET A 226 14.20 6.30 18.23
N GLU A 227 13.48 6.27 19.35
CA GLU A 227 13.64 7.23 20.46
C GLU A 227 15.03 7.13 21.11
N ASP A 228 15.45 5.90 21.47
CA ASP A 228 16.72 5.60 22.14
C ASP A 228 17.92 5.93 21.23
N SER A 229 17.79 5.75 19.92
CA SER A 229 18.82 6.12 18.95
C SER A 229 19.00 7.64 18.80
N GLY A 230 18.14 8.46 19.43
CA GLY A 230 18.16 9.90 19.27
C GLY A 230 18.07 10.33 17.80
N ALA A 231 17.53 9.47 16.93
CA ALA A 231 17.46 9.72 15.49
C ALA A 231 16.59 10.95 15.28
N ALA A 232 17.23 12.11 15.24
CA ALA A 232 16.61 13.37 14.91
C ALA A 232 15.74 13.11 13.69
N LYS A 233 14.45 13.49 13.76
CA LYS A 233 13.60 13.55 12.56
C LYS A 233 14.46 14.25 11.52
N ARG A 234 14.79 13.55 10.42
CA ARG A 234 15.67 14.12 9.40
C ARG A 234 15.17 15.54 9.12
N PRO A 235 16.05 16.55 9.15
CA PRO A 235 15.64 17.91 8.86
C PRO A 235 14.91 17.88 7.51
N LEU A 236 13.76 18.56 7.47
CA LEU A 236 13.02 18.69 6.23
C LEU A 236 13.89 19.49 5.27
N ASP A 237 14.14 18.95 4.09
CA ASP A 237 14.88 19.63 3.02
C ASP A 237 14.24 19.22 1.68
N GLY A 238 14.04 20.21 0.82
CA GLY A 238 13.34 20.06 -0.44
C GLY A 238 11.82 20.25 -0.38
N LEU A 239 11.17 19.64 -1.37
CA LEU A 239 9.73 19.69 -1.56
C LEU A 239 8.97 19.00 -0.42
N VAL A 240 8.04 19.69 0.23
CA VAL A 240 7.21 19.18 1.33
C VAL A 240 5.73 19.53 1.16
N TRP A 241 4.88 18.68 1.74
CA TRP A 241 3.43 18.92 1.85
C TRP A 241 3.14 20.19 2.65
N PRO A 242 2.13 21.02 2.33
CA PRO A 242 1.82 22.23 3.09
C PRO A 242 1.44 21.97 4.55
N ILE A 243 1.63 22.98 5.39
CA ILE A 243 1.08 22.99 6.74
C ILE A 243 -0.45 23.09 6.66
N THR A 244 -1.14 22.15 7.31
CA THR A 244 -2.61 22.09 7.38
C THR A 244 -3.17 22.52 8.73
N ASP A 245 -2.32 22.55 9.76
CA ASP A 245 -2.63 23.06 11.11
C ASP A 245 -1.39 23.84 11.59
N GLU A 246 -1.48 25.17 11.59
CA GLU A 246 -0.37 26.06 11.95
C GLU A 246 0.03 25.93 13.42
N GLU A 247 -0.93 25.70 14.33
CA GLU A 247 -0.65 25.55 15.76
C GLU A 247 0.17 24.30 16.06
N LYS A 248 -0.08 23.22 15.31
CA LYS A 248 0.61 21.92 15.49
C LYS A 248 1.77 21.68 14.53
N GLY A 249 1.92 22.53 13.51
CA GLY A 249 2.81 22.27 12.38
C GLY A 249 2.48 20.97 11.63
N GLU A 250 1.21 20.54 11.65
CA GLU A 250 0.78 19.28 11.03
C GLU A 250 0.69 19.42 9.51
N ARG A 251 1.22 18.45 8.76
CA ARG A 251 1.18 18.41 7.29
C ARG A 251 0.30 17.23 6.84
N SER A 252 -1.02 17.41 6.87
CA SER A 252 -2.00 16.33 6.62
C SER A 252 -2.14 15.99 5.14
N THR A 253 -1.55 14.86 4.74
CA THR A 253 -1.64 14.38 3.35
C THR A 253 -3.07 14.14 2.88
N SER A 254 -3.98 13.69 3.75
CA SER A 254 -5.38 13.42 3.36
C SER A 254 -6.15 14.70 3.06
N GLN A 255 -5.90 15.77 3.82
CA GLN A 255 -6.56 17.06 3.62
C GLN A 255 -6.06 17.72 2.33
N THR A 256 -4.73 17.82 2.15
CA THR A 256 -4.14 18.38 0.93
C THR A 256 -4.51 17.58 -0.31
N ASN A 257 -4.48 16.24 -0.23
CA ASN A 257 -4.86 15.39 -1.36
C ASN A 257 -6.31 15.66 -1.81
N ARG A 258 -7.27 15.68 -0.88
CA ARG A 258 -8.67 16.02 -1.18
C ARG A 258 -8.82 17.40 -1.82
N LEU A 259 -8.12 18.40 -1.29
CA LEU A 259 -8.13 19.76 -1.84
C LEU A 259 -7.61 19.81 -3.27
N LEU A 260 -6.57 19.05 -3.62
CA LEU A 260 -6.06 19.00 -4.99
C LEU A 260 -7.08 18.42 -5.98
N TRP A 261 -7.78 17.34 -5.59
CA TRP A 261 -8.85 16.78 -6.42
C TRP A 261 -10.04 17.74 -6.58
N GLU A 262 -10.37 18.49 -5.52
CA GLU A 262 -11.40 19.52 -5.54
C GLU A 262 -11.04 20.66 -6.49
N GLN A 263 -9.84 21.24 -6.33
CA GLN A 263 -9.38 22.36 -7.16
C GLN A 263 -9.23 21.96 -8.62
N ALA A 264 -8.79 20.73 -8.91
CA ALA A 264 -8.68 20.23 -10.27
C ALA A 264 -10.01 20.21 -11.03
N ILE A 265 -11.15 19.96 -10.37
CA ILE A 265 -12.45 19.86 -11.06
C ILE A 265 -13.32 21.12 -10.90
N ALA A 266 -13.02 22.00 -9.96
CA ALA A 266 -13.85 23.17 -9.63
C ALA A 266 -14.15 24.08 -10.82
N GLY A 267 -13.21 24.23 -11.76
CA GLY A 267 -13.38 25.03 -12.97
C GLY A 267 -14.30 24.40 -14.04
N VAL A 268 -14.68 23.13 -13.89
CA VAL A 268 -15.49 22.36 -14.86
C VAL A 268 -16.81 21.89 -14.25
N ASP A 269 -16.79 21.36 -13.03
CA ASP A 269 -17.96 20.86 -12.31
C ASP A 269 -17.87 21.26 -10.82
N SER A 270 -18.53 22.37 -10.49
CA SER A 270 -18.56 22.93 -9.12
C SER A 270 -19.33 22.04 -8.14
N GLU A 271 -20.31 21.26 -8.61
CA GLU A 271 -21.08 20.35 -7.77
C GLU A 271 -20.24 19.12 -7.41
N ALA A 272 -19.49 18.57 -8.37
CA ALA A 272 -18.52 17.52 -8.10
C ALA A 272 -17.42 18.00 -7.13
N ALA A 273 -16.90 19.22 -7.32
CA ALA A 273 -15.94 19.82 -6.38
C ALA A 273 -16.51 19.90 -4.95
N ARG A 274 -17.77 20.34 -4.80
CA ARG A 274 -18.47 20.39 -3.50
C ARG A 274 -18.64 19.00 -2.85
N LYS A 275 -18.87 17.96 -3.65
CA LYS A 275 -18.94 16.58 -3.15
C LYS A 275 -17.58 16.07 -2.68
N ILE A 276 -16.48 16.48 -3.33
CA ILE A 276 -15.13 16.17 -2.89
C ILE A 276 -14.84 16.86 -1.56
N SER A 277 -15.11 18.17 -1.46
CA SER A 277 -14.82 18.97 -0.26
C SER A 277 -15.54 18.46 1.00
N THR A 278 -16.78 18.00 0.83
CA THR A 278 -17.62 17.45 1.91
C THR A 278 -17.40 15.95 2.17
N GLN A 279 -16.56 15.26 1.39
CA GLN A 279 -16.28 13.84 1.57
C GLN A 279 -15.62 13.59 2.93
N LYS A 280 -16.35 12.89 3.80
CA LYS A 280 -15.83 12.38 5.07
C LYS A 280 -14.95 11.17 4.81
N ASN A 281 -13.87 11.02 5.59
CA ASN A 281 -12.92 9.92 5.47
C ASN A 281 -12.35 9.72 4.05
N TRP A 282 -11.54 10.68 3.61
CA TRP A 282 -10.91 10.67 2.28
C TRP A 282 -10.15 9.38 1.97
N ARG A 283 -9.55 8.73 2.98
CA ARG A 283 -8.78 7.49 2.82
C ARG A 283 -9.52 6.37 2.09
N PHE A 284 -10.84 6.32 2.21
CA PHE A 284 -11.68 5.28 1.59
C PHE A 284 -12.74 5.85 0.65
N GLY A 285 -13.13 7.12 0.81
CA GLY A 285 -14.20 7.74 0.03
C GLY A 285 -13.79 8.34 -1.32
N TYR A 286 -12.50 8.31 -1.69
CA TYR A 286 -11.95 9.02 -2.84
C TYR A 286 -12.30 8.40 -4.21
N VAL A 287 -12.47 7.08 -4.28
CA VAL A 287 -12.56 6.31 -5.54
C VAL A 287 -13.62 6.86 -6.50
N LYS A 288 -14.86 7.03 -6.03
CA LYS A 288 -15.97 7.56 -6.83
C LYS A 288 -15.72 8.96 -7.39
N HIS A 289 -14.90 9.76 -6.71
CA HIS A 289 -14.60 11.14 -7.12
C HIS A 289 -13.60 11.17 -8.27
N ILE A 290 -12.70 10.18 -8.32
CA ILE A 290 -11.80 9.99 -9.46
C ILE A 290 -12.61 9.62 -10.70
N GLU A 291 -13.53 8.65 -10.60
CA GLU A 291 -14.42 8.30 -11.72
C GLU A 291 -15.22 9.52 -12.19
N THR A 292 -15.77 10.30 -11.25
CA THR A 292 -16.51 11.53 -11.58
C THR A 292 -15.65 12.54 -12.34
N GLN A 293 -14.40 12.75 -11.91
CA GLN A 293 -13.48 13.66 -12.59
C GLN A 293 -13.11 13.18 -14.00
N VAL A 294 -12.84 11.88 -14.17
CA VAL A 294 -12.51 11.33 -15.48
C VAL A 294 -13.71 11.41 -16.43
N ARG A 295 -14.93 11.15 -15.94
CA ARG A 295 -16.15 11.37 -16.73
C ARG A 295 -16.25 12.83 -17.19
N ALA A 296 -16.05 13.79 -16.28
CA ALA A 296 -16.08 15.22 -16.62
C ALA A 296 -15.01 15.60 -17.67
N ALA A 297 -13.80 15.03 -17.57
CA ALA A 297 -12.73 15.20 -18.54
C ALA A 297 -13.08 14.61 -19.92
N LEU A 298 -13.80 13.49 -19.95
CA LEU A 298 -14.23 12.83 -21.18
C LEU A 298 -15.40 13.52 -21.89
N GLU A 299 -16.11 14.45 -21.25
CA GLU A 299 -17.22 15.20 -21.88
C GLU A 299 -16.73 16.13 -23.02
N SER A 300 -15.49 16.63 -22.96
CA SER A 300 -14.89 17.45 -24.03
C SER A 300 -13.38 17.66 -23.85
N GLU A 301 -12.68 17.99 -24.94
CA GLU A 301 -11.26 18.40 -24.91
C GLU A 301 -11.00 19.56 -23.94
N ALA A 302 -11.85 20.58 -23.97
CA ALA A 302 -11.72 21.75 -23.10
C ALA A 302 -11.78 21.38 -21.61
N ASN A 303 -12.71 20.48 -21.23
CA ASN A 303 -12.80 20.00 -19.85
C ASN A 303 -11.54 19.23 -19.44
N CYS A 304 -11.07 18.32 -20.30
CA CYS A 304 -9.86 17.54 -20.05
C CYS A 304 -8.65 18.44 -19.77
N LEU A 305 -8.41 19.42 -20.64
CA LEU A 305 -7.28 20.34 -20.50
C LEU A 305 -7.44 21.23 -19.26
N LYS A 306 -8.63 21.76 -19.00
CA LYS A 306 -8.88 22.61 -17.83
C LYS A 306 -8.63 21.87 -16.52
N ILE A 307 -9.13 20.64 -16.41
CA ILE A 307 -8.94 19.81 -15.21
C ILE A 307 -7.46 19.52 -14.96
N ALA A 308 -6.75 19.13 -16.01
CA ALA A 308 -5.32 18.86 -15.91
C ALA A 308 -4.52 20.10 -15.50
N GLN A 309 -4.80 21.24 -16.14
CA GLN A 309 -4.12 22.52 -15.86
C GLN A 309 -4.39 23.00 -14.43
N ASP A 310 -5.63 22.96 -13.97
CA ASP A 310 -6.00 23.35 -12.60
C ASP A 310 -5.35 22.43 -11.56
N GLY A 311 -5.35 21.12 -11.81
CA GLY A 311 -4.73 20.13 -10.95
C GLY A 311 -3.22 20.34 -10.77
N ILE A 312 -2.49 20.52 -11.87
CA ILE A 312 -1.05 20.81 -11.86
C ILE A 312 -0.75 22.17 -11.22
N LYS A 313 -1.50 23.22 -11.60
CA LYS A 313 -1.33 24.56 -11.02
C LYS A 313 -1.53 24.54 -9.51
N SER A 314 -2.57 23.84 -9.04
CA SER A 314 -2.84 23.70 -7.61
C SER A 314 -1.74 22.89 -6.90
N ALA A 315 -1.22 21.83 -7.53
CA ALA A 315 -0.13 21.04 -6.97
C ALA A 315 1.16 21.86 -6.82
N HIS A 316 1.52 22.67 -7.82
CA HIS A 316 2.68 23.55 -7.77
C HIS A 316 2.53 24.71 -6.78
N GLY A 317 1.33 25.29 -6.67
CA GLY A 317 1.08 26.43 -5.78
C GLY A 317 0.85 26.07 -4.31
N MET A 318 0.42 24.84 -3.99
CA MET A 318 0.15 24.43 -2.60
C MET A 318 1.37 23.87 -1.87
N PHE A 319 2.34 23.29 -2.57
CA PHE A 319 3.48 22.67 -1.91
C PHE A 319 4.53 23.72 -1.52
N GLU A 320 5.30 23.40 -0.49
CA GLU A 320 6.38 24.23 0.01
C GLU A 320 7.73 23.59 -0.34
N PHE A 321 8.77 24.40 -0.38
CA PHE A 321 10.14 23.97 -0.59
C PHE A 321 11.03 24.52 0.53
N ILE A 322 11.69 23.62 1.25
CA ILE A 322 12.56 23.98 2.37
C ILE A 322 14.01 23.90 1.92
N ARG A 323 14.81 24.92 2.26
CA ARG A 323 16.25 24.94 2.03
C ARG A 323 16.94 25.56 3.25
N GLY A 324 17.71 24.75 3.97
CA GLY A 324 18.22 25.16 5.28
C GLY A 324 17.06 25.52 6.20
N ASP A 325 17.09 26.72 6.79
CA ASP A 325 16.03 27.20 7.69
C ASP A 325 14.93 28.02 6.99
N LYS A 326 14.99 28.13 5.65
CA LYS A 326 14.02 28.92 4.87
C LYS A 326 12.98 28.03 4.20
N THR A 327 11.72 28.46 4.28
CA THR A 327 10.58 27.84 3.58
C THR A 327 10.10 28.80 2.50
N HIS A 328 9.92 28.29 1.29
CA HIS A 328 9.43 29.03 0.13
C HIS A 328 8.19 28.32 -0.45
N PRO A 329 7.24 29.04 -1.07
CA PRO A 329 6.33 28.41 -2.03
C PRO A 329 7.13 27.66 -3.10
N PHE A 330 6.68 26.46 -3.49
CA PHE A 330 7.46 25.61 -4.39
C PHE A 330 7.66 26.22 -5.79
N ASP A 331 6.62 26.85 -6.34
CA ASP A 331 6.69 27.58 -7.61
C ASP A 331 7.71 28.72 -7.57
N GLU A 332 7.75 29.49 -6.48
CA GLU A 332 8.76 30.52 -6.27
C GLU A 332 10.17 29.93 -6.18
N ALA A 333 10.34 28.79 -5.50
CA ALA A 333 11.63 28.11 -5.40
C ALA A 333 12.15 27.69 -6.78
N MET A 334 11.28 27.10 -7.62
CA MET A 334 11.59 26.72 -9.01
C MET A 334 12.00 27.91 -9.90
N ALA A 335 11.50 29.11 -9.61
CA ALA A 335 11.83 30.34 -10.33
C ALA A 335 13.11 31.01 -9.82
N LYS A 336 13.29 31.10 -8.49
CA LYS A 336 14.35 31.87 -7.83
C LYS A 336 15.68 31.13 -7.72
N ILE A 337 15.66 29.81 -7.51
CA ILE A 337 16.89 29.02 -7.34
C ILE A 337 17.57 28.83 -8.70
N LYS A 338 18.77 29.38 -8.84
CA LYS A 338 19.58 29.37 -10.08
C LYS A 338 20.73 28.37 -10.08
N GLY A 339 20.92 27.63 -8.98
CA GLY A 339 21.96 26.59 -8.91
C GLY A 339 21.79 25.55 -10.01
N SER A 340 22.89 24.92 -10.41
CA SER A 340 22.93 23.87 -11.44
C SER A 340 24.04 22.87 -11.10
N TYR A 341 24.26 21.89 -11.96
CA TYR A 341 25.28 20.86 -11.81
C TYR A 341 26.39 20.96 -12.85
N GLU A 342 27.56 20.48 -12.46
CA GLU A 342 28.59 20.10 -13.44
C GLU A 342 28.19 18.76 -14.08
N THR A 343 28.79 18.43 -15.22
CA THR A 343 28.39 17.23 -15.99
C THR A 343 29.46 16.16 -15.94
N GLY A 344 29.07 14.95 -15.54
CA GLY A 344 29.82 13.73 -15.70
C GLY A 344 29.44 13.00 -16.98
N PHE A 345 30.41 12.40 -17.65
CA PHE A 345 30.22 11.61 -18.86
C PHE A 345 31.04 10.30 -18.83
N ILE A 346 30.40 9.22 -19.26
CA ILE A 346 30.98 7.89 -19.40
C ILE A 346 30.57 7.33 -20.76
N LYS A 347 31.56 6.94 -21.57
CA LYS A 347 31.37 6.20 -22.81
C LYS A 347 31.50 4.71 -22.55
N GLY A 348 30.48 3.94 -22.94
CA GLY A 348 30.54 2.48 -22.90
C GLY A 348 31.54 1.91 -23.91
N THR A 349 32.12 0.75 -23.58
CA THR A 349 33.06 0.02 -24.45
C THR A 349 32.53 -1.35 -24.88
N GLY A 350 31.31 -1.68 -24.48
CA GLY A 350 30.62 -2.91 -24.87
C GLY A 350 30.23 -2.94 -26.35
N LYS A 351 30.08 -4.15 -26.89
CA LYS A 351 29.59 -4.34 -28.25
C LYS A 351 28.07 -4.16 -28.28
N LYS A 352 27.55 -3.67 -29.42
CA LYS A 352 26.10 -3.58 -29.62
C LYS A 352 25.52 -4.98 -29.86
N GLU A 353 24.67 -5.41 -28.94
CA GLU A 353 24.08 -6.75 -28.96
C GLU A 353 22.67 -6.77 -29.56
N CYS A 354 21.87 -5.72 -29.38
CA CYS A 354 20.49 -5.66 -29.87
C CYS A 354 20.40 -5.11 -31.30
N LYS A 355 19.94 -5.93 -32.24
CA LYS A 355 19.70 -5.57 -33.66
C LYS A 355 18.24 -5.65 -34.09
N GLU A 356 17.37 -6.10 -33.20
CA GLU A 356 15.94 -6.27 -33.46
C GLU A 356 15.14 -6.00 -32.18
N ALA A 357 13.82 -5.90 -32.32
CA ALA A 357 12.92 -5.78 -31.18
C ALA A 357 12.82 -7.13 -30.45
N VAL A 358 12.99 -7.09 -29.13
CA VAL A 358 13.03 -8.30 -28.31
C VAL A 358 12.21 -8.12 -27.04
N VAL A 359 11.40 -9.13 -26.71
CA VAL A 359 10.60 -9.20 -25.49
C VAL A 359 10.89 -10.51 -24.77
N ASP A 360 11.16 -10.43 -23.47
CA ASP A 360 11.30 -11.61 -22.62
C ASP A 360 9.91 -12.04 -22.12
N TYR A 361 9.55 -13.31 -22.28
CA TYR A 361 8.27 -13.85 -21.81
C TYR A 361 8.40 -15.31 -21.40
N LYS A 362 8.02 -15.62 -20.15
CA LYS A 362 8.03 -16.99 -19.60
C LYS A 362 9.36 -17.74 -19.79
N GLY A 363 10.47 -17.03 -19.62
CA GLY A 363 11.83 -17.59 -19.76
C GLY A 363 12.33 -17.69 -21.20
N GLU A 364 11.51 -17.32 -22.20
CA GLU A 364 11.92 -17.25 -23.60
C GLU A 364 12.16 -15.81 -24.05
N ARG A 365 13.11 -15.64 -24.97
CA ARG A 365 13.42 -14.35 -25.59
C ARG A 365 12.80 -14.32 -26.99
N LEU A 366 11.73 -13.53 -27.15
CA LEU A 366 10.90 -13.47 -28.36
C LEU A 366 11.33 -12.33 -29.28
N SER A 367 11.49 -12.62 -30.57
CA SER A 367 11.77 -11.61 -31.61
C SER A 367 11.09 -11.98 -32.94
N GLY A 368 11.06 -11.03 -33.88
CA GLY A 368 10.55 -11.22 -35.24
C GLY A 368 9.17 -11.89 -35.28
N LYS A 369 9.07 -13.01 -36.01
CA LYS A 369 7.80 -13.76 -36.17
C LYS A 369 7.23 -14.30 -34.85
N LYS A 370 8.09 -14.74 -33.91
CA LYS A 370 7.63 -15.25 -32.61
C LYS A 370 7.01 -14.15 -31.77
N LEU A 371 7.65 -12.97 -31.74
CA LEU A 371 7.11 -11.81 -31.05
C LEU A 371 5.77 -11.36 -31.66
N ARG A 372 5.68 -11.29 -32.99
CA ARG A 372 4.43 -10.97 -33.70
C ARG A 372 3.30 -11.95 -33.34
N ALA A 373 3.58 -13.25 -33.31
CA ALA A 373 2.60 -14.26 -32.91
C ALA A 373 2.17 -14.09 -31.45
N GLN A 374 3.10 -13.79 -30.54
CA GLN A 374 2.78 -13.55 -29.13
C GLN A 374 1.94 -12.28 -28.93
N MET A 375 2.24 -11.19 -29.64
CA MET A 375 1.42 -9.97 -29.60
C MET A 375 -0.01 -10.25 -30.10
N ALA A 376 -0.17 -11.03 -31.18
CA ALA A 376 -1.49 -11.43 -31.66
C ALA A 376 -2.24 -12.29 -30.64
N ALA A 377 -1.57 -13.24 -29.99
CA ALA A 377 -2.16 -14.05 -28.92
C ALA A 377 -2.59 -13.21 -27.71
N TRP A 378 -1.80 -12.19 -27.33
CA TRP A 378 -2.20 -11.27 -26.26
C TRP A 378 -3.40 -10.40 -26.64
N VAL A 379 -3.54 -9.99 -27.89
CA VAL A 379 -4.75 -9.29 -28.36
C VAL A 379 -5.96 -10.22 -28.31
N GLU A 380 -5.84 -11.45 -28.80
CA GLU A 380 -6.93 -12.45 -28.78
C GLU A 380 -7.40 -12.78 -27.37
N LEU A 381 -6.46 -12.92 -26.42
CA LEU A 381 -6.75 -13.13 -25.01
C LEU A 381 -7.28 -11.86 -24.31
N GLY A 382 -7.23 -10.70 -24.95
CA GLY A 382 -7.62 -9.41 -24.39
C GLY A 382 -6.62 -8.84 -23.38
N VAL A 383 -5.38 -9.32 -23.37
CA VAL A 383 -4.29 -8.85 -22.50
C VAL A 383 -3.84 -7.43 -22.86
N CYS A 384 -3.92 -7.06 -24.14
CA CYS A 384 -3.59 -5.74 -24.64
C CYS A 384 -4.50 -5.29 -25.80
N GLU A 385 -4.46 -3.99 -26.10
CA GLU A 385 -5.21 -3.43 -27.21
C GLU A 385 -4.53 -3.73 -28.56
N PRO A 386 -5.31 -3.90 -29.66
CA PRO A 386 -4.77 -4.15 -31.00
C PRO A 386 -3.70 -3.13 -31.44
N SER A 387 -3.88 -1.85 -31.09
CA SER A 387 -2.92 -0.78 -31.37
C SER A 387 -1.55 -1.03 -30.74
N ALA A 388 -1.49 -1.70 -29.58
CA ALA A 388 -0.22 -2.07 -28.94
C ALA A 388 0.53 -3.12 -29.77
N ALA A 389 -0.20 -4.11 -30.31
CA ALA A 389 0.38 -5.11 -31.22
C ALA A 389 0.85 -4.46 -32.52
N ASP A 390 0.06 -3.56 -33.11
CA ASP A 390 0.42 -2.84 -34.32
C ASP A 390 1.68 -1.97 -34.12
N ALA A 391 1.79 -1.29 -32.98
CA ALA A 391 2.96 -0.50 -32.63
C ALA A 391 4.22 -1.38 -32.50
N VAL A 392 4.14 -2.53 -31.82
CA VAL A 392 5.27 -3.47 -31.73
C VAL A 392 5.62 -4.05 -33.10
N ASN A 393 4.61 -4.39 -33.91
CA ASN A 393 4.81 -4.87 -35.27
C ASN A 393 5.50 -3.82 -36.16
N ALA A 394 5.16 -2.54 -36.00
CA ALA A 394 5.84 -1.46 -36.71
C ALA A 394 7.33 -1.39 -36.36
N VAL A 395 7.72 -1.64 -35.10
CA VAL A 395 9.14 -1.73 -34.72
C VAL A 395 9.80 -2.97 -35.33
N ILE A 396 9.10 -4.11 -35.40
CA ILE A 396 9.60 -5.33 -36.07
C ILE A 396 9.84 -5.06 -37.57
N ASP A 397 8.93 -4.33 -38.21
CA ASP A 397 8.98 -4.04 -39.65
C ASP A 397 10.00 -2.96 -40.01
N ASN A 398 10.49 -2.20 -39.02
CA ASN A 398 11.51 -1.15 -39.18
C ASN A 398 12.68 -1.42 -38.22
N PRO A 399 13.52 -2.45 -38.48
CA PRO A 399 14.57 -2.88 -37.56
C PRO A 399 15.62 -1.79 -37.27
N GLU A 400 15.78 -0.80 -38.14
CA GLU A 400 16.64 0.35 -37.88
C GLU A 400 16.17 1.24 -36.73
N TRP A 401 14.88 1.21 -36.35
CA TRP A 401 14.35 1.99 -35.24
C TRP A 401 14.88 1.57 -33.87
N VAL A 402 15.33 0.32 -33.76
CA VAL A 402 15.90 -0.23 -32.52
C VAL A 402 17.33 0.25 -32.28
N ASP A 403 17.97 0.88 -33.27
CA ASP A 403 19.17 1.65 -33.02
C ASP A 403 18.79 2.94 -32.31
N LEU A 404 19.30 3.16 -31.10
CA LEU A 404 19.02 4.35 -30.31
C LEU A 404 20.25 5.23 -30.12
N SER A 405 21.34 4.99 -30.84
CA SER A 405 22.59 5.75 -30.69
C SER A 405 22.48 7.25 -31.02
N ASP A 406 21.46 7.64 -31.76
CA ASP A 406 21.08 9.02 -32.11
C ASP A 406 20.02 9.62 -31.15
N ARG A 407 19.68 8.94 -30.05
CA ARG A 407 18.63 9.37 -29.10
C ARG A 407 19.17 9.60 -27.70
N TYR A 408 18.60 10.59 -27.02
CA TYR A 408 18.99 11.05 -25.70
C TYR A 408 17.82 10.88 -24.71
N PHE A 409 18.02 10.04 -23.69
CA PHE A 409 16.98 9.69 -22.73
C PHE A 409 17.33 10.17 -21.33
N VAL A 410 16.53 11.07 -20.78
CA VAL A 410 16.63 11.45 -19.37
C VAL A 410 15.84 10.46 -18.53
N LEU A 411 16.50 9.82 -17.57
CA LEU A 411 15.87 8.88 -16.65
C LEU A 411 15.76 9.49 -15.25
N LEU A 412 14.58 10.02 -14.91
CA LEU A 412 14.27 10.40 -13.54
C LEU A 412 14.01 9.12 -12.74
N GLY A 413 14.97 8.74 -11.89
CA GLY A 413 15.00 7.45 -11.20
C GLY A 413 15.67 6.36 -12.03
N ALA A 414 16.94 6.55 -12.39
CA ALA A 414 17.71 5.66 -13.28
C ALA A 414 17.81 4.20 -12.77
N THR A 415 17.73 3.96 -11.46
CA THR A 415 17.74 2.61 -10.86
C THR A 415 16.35 2.03 -10.59
N SER A 416 15.29 2.64 -11.12
CA SER A 416 13.93 2.11 -10.98
C SER A 416 13.83 0.68 -11.52
N ALA A 417 13.11 -0.19 -10.80
CA ALA A 417 12.96 -1.61 -11.15
C ALA A 417 12.24 -1.83 -12.50
N MET A 418 11.39 -0.89 -12.89
CA MET A 418 10.70 -0.89 -14.19
C MET A 418 11.34 0.10 -15.18
N GLY A 419 12.43 0.77 -14.78
CA GLY A 419 13.12 1.74 -15.62
C GLY A 419 13.84 1.05 -16.77
N PRO A 420 13.88 1.66 -17.97
CA PRO A 420 14.39 1.01 -19.17
C PRO A 420 15.93 1.13 -19.31
N LEU A 421 16.67 1.44 -18.24
CA LEU A 421 18.11 1.73 -18.31
C LEU A 421 18.90 0.64 -19.04
N ASP A 422 18.78 -0.60 -18.57
CA ASP A 422 19.58 -1.72 -19.10
C ASP A 422 19.22 -2.00 -20.56
N LEU A 423 17.94 -1.90 -20.91
CA LEU A 423 17.46 -2.09 -22.27
C LEU A 423 17.95 -0.97 -23.20
N LEU A 424 17.79 0.30 -22.81
CA LEU A 424 18.25 1.44 -23.59
C LEU A 424 19.76 1.41 -23.84
N LEU A 425 20.55 1.07 -22.82
CA LEU A 425 22.00 0.89 -22.96
C LEU A 425 22.35 -0.24 -23.94
N ALA A 426 21.58 -1.35 -23.96
CA ALA A 426 21.76 -2.45 -24.91
C ALA A 426 21.43 -2.06 -26.37
N HIS A 427 20.56 -1.06 -26.55
CA HIS A 427 20.22 -0.46 -27.84
C HIS A 427 21.15 0.69 -28.25
N GLY A 428 22.20 0.99 -27.46
CA GLY A 428 23.22 2.00 -27.76
C GLY A 428 22.82 3.43 -27.40
N ALA A 429 21.74 3.63 -26.64
CA ALA A 429 21.20 4.95 -26.33
C ALA A 429 22.15 5.84 -25.52
N ASN A 430 21.95 7.16 -25.64
CA ASN A 430 22.61 8.14 -24.77
C ASN A 430 21.74 8.41 -23.54
N ILE A 431 22.21 7.99 -22.36
CA ILE A 431 21.44 8.10 -21.12
C ILE A 431 21.87 9.34 -20.35
N ILE A 432 20.90 10.14 -19.93
CA ILE A 432 21.07 11.20 -18.92
C ILE A 432 20.44 10.70 -17.62
N GLY A 433 21.27 10.11 -16.75
CA GLY A 433 20.81 9.43 -15.54
C GLY A 433 20.68 10.40 -14.36
N ILE A 434 19.52 10.40 -13.70
CA ILE A 434 19.32 11.10 -12.43
C ILE A 434 18.85 10.10 -11.38
N ASP A 435 19.63 9.99 -10.31
CA ASP A 435 19.33 9.18 -9.14
C ASP A 435 20.00 9.77 -7.90
N LEU A 436 19.63 9.25 -6.73
CA LEU A 436 20.10 9.71 -5.43
C LEU A 436 21.64 9.78 -5.39
N ASP A 437 22.13 10.80 -4.72
CA ASP A 437 23.54 11.12 -4.43
C ASP A 437 24.16 10.15 -3.43
N ARG A 438 24.12 8.85 -3.73
CA ARG A 438 24.67 7.78 -2.89
C ARG A 438 25.75 7.01 -3.65
N PRO A 439 26.98 6.90 -3.13
CA PRO A 439 28.10 6.29 -3.86
C PRO A 439 27.80 4.90 -4.44
N PHE A 440 27.13 4.02 -3.67
CA PHE A 440 26.81 2.65 -4.13
C PHE A 440 25.83 2.60 -5.32
N ILE A 441 25.00 3.62 -5.52
CA ILE A 441 24.10 3.73 -6.67
C ILE A 441 24.93 4.03 -7.91
N TRP A 442 25.82 5.01 -7.80
CA TRP A 442 26.66 5.48 -8.90
C TRP A 442 27.75 4.49 -9.29
N GLU A 443 28.32 3.77 -8.33
CA GLU A 443 29.18 2.62 -8.60
C GLU A 443 28.50 1.63 -9.56
N LYS A 444 27.23 1.26 -9.27
CA LYS A 444 26.45 0.34 -10.11
C LYS A 444 26.13 0.93 -11.48
N LEU A 445 25.63 2.17 -11.53
CA LEU A 445 25.24 2.84 -12.77
C LEU A 445 26.43 3.03 -13.72
N ILE A 446 27.55 3.56 -13.21
CA ILE A 446 28.77 3.81 -14.00
C ILE A 446 29.39 2.50 -14.46
N THR A 447 29.43 1.47 -13.60
CA THR A 447 29.92 0.14 -13.99
C THR A 447 29.08 -0.47 -15.11
N LYS A 448 27.75 -0.35 -15.03
CA LYS A 448 26.85 -0.81 -16.10
C LYS A 448 27.09 -0.06 -17.41
N ALA A 449 27.15 1.28 -17.35
CA ALA A 449 27.38 2.11 -18.53
C ALA A 449 28.70 1.78 -19.22
N ARG A 450 29.81 1.64 -18.48
CA ARG A 450 31.13 1.26 -19.02
C ARG A 450 31.09 -0.07 -19.78
N LYS A 451 30.32 -1.05 -19.29
CA LYS A 451 30.18 -2.38 -19.90
C LYS A 451 29.20 -2.42 -21.08
N SER A 452 28.42 -1.37 -21.29
CA SER A 452 27.41 -1.30 -22.35
C SER A 452 27.93 -0.69 -23.66
N CYS A 453 27.14 -0.71 -24.72
CA CYS A 453 27.42 0.02 -25.96
C CYS A 453 26.86 1.46 -25.99
N GLY A 454 26.09 1.86 -24.97
CA GLY A 454 25.54 3.20 -24.84
C GLY A 454 26.46 4.18 -24.09
N THR A 455 25.93 5.35 -23.75
CA THR A 455 26.63 6.36 -22.96
C THR A 455 25.84 6.75 -21.72
N LEU A 456 26.53 7.30 -20.72
CA LEU A 456 25.91 7.82 -19.49
C LEU A 456 26.44 9.22 -19.18
N THR A 457 25.54 10.19 -19.21
CA THR A 457 25.69 11.57 -18.74
C THR A 457 24.95 11.71 -17.41
N PHE A 458 25.52 12.41 -16.42
CA PHE A 458 24.94 12.50 -15.07
C PHE A 458 25.40 13.76 -14.33
N PRO A 459 24.64 14.22 -13.32
CA PRO A 459 25.01 15.42 -12.56
C PRO A 459 26.19 15.13 -11.62
N LEU A 460 27.13 16.08 -11.57
CA LEU A 460 28.26 16.11 -10.66
C LEU A 460 28.26 17.39 -9.82
N SER A 461 28.67 17.27 -8.56
CA SER A 461 28.86 18.43 -7.67
C SER A 461 30.12 19.26 -7.98
N LYS A 462 31.03 18.74 -8.81
CA LYS A 462 32.24 19.43 -9.28
C LYS A 462 32.67 18.93 -10.67
N LYS A 463 33.52 19.69 -11.35
CA LYS A 463 34.00 19.37 -12.70
C LYS A 463 34.66 17.99 -12.74
N GLN A 464 34.26 17.18 -13.72
CA GLN A 464 34.81 15.82 -13.88
C GLN A 464 36.33 15.80 -14.06
N SER A 465 36.90 16.83 -14.71
CA SER A 465 38.36 16.98 -14.88
C SER A 465 39.13 17.14 -13.56
N SER A 466 38.44 17.51 -12.47
CA SER A 466 39.05 17.63 -11.14
C SER A 466 39.06 16.33 -10.33
N ILE A 467 38.36 15.29 -10.82
CA ILE A 467 38.17 14.02 -10.13
C ILE A 467 39.23 13.02 -10.59
N LYS A 468 39.99 12.46 -9.63
CA LYS A 468 41.13 11.58 -9.96
C LYS A 468 40.85 10.10 -9.75
N THR A 469 39.85 9.76 -8.94
CA THR A 469 39.53 8.37 -8.59
C THR A 469 38.05 8.07 -8.79
N ASP A 470 37.73 6.80 -9.03
CA ASP A 470 36.36 6.33 -9.15
C ASP A 470 35.58 6.51 -7.83
N GLU A 471 36.21 6.31 -6.68
CA GLU A 471 35.57 6.51 -5.38
C GLU A 471 35.11 7.97 -5.20
N GLU A 472 35.95 8.92 -5.62
CA GLU A 472 35.62 10.34 -5.62
C GLU A 472 34.53 10.65 -6.65
N LEU A 473 34.59 10.04 -7.84
CA LEU A 473 33.54 10.15 -8.85
C LEU A 473 32.18 9.74 -8.27
N PHE A 474 32.11 8.59 -7.61
CA PHE A 474 30.87 8.08 -7.03
C PHE A 474 30.34 8.97 -5.91
N LYS A 475 31.22 9.56 -5.09
CA LYS A 475 30.84 10.51 -4.02
C LYS A 475 30.31 11.84 -4.56
N CYS A 476 30.80 12.28 -5.72
CA CYS A 476 30.38 13.54 -6.34
C CYS A 476 29.21 13.40 -7.31
N SER A 477 28.73 12.17 -7.56
CA SER A 477 27.68 11.87 -8.52
C SER A 477 26.29 11.92 -7.90
N GLY A 478 25.35 12.43 -8.68
CA GLY A 478 23.92 12.30 -8.42
C GLY A 478 23.25 13.53 -7.85
N ALA A 479 21.92 13.43 -7.80
CA ALA A 479 21.06 14.51 -7.36
C ALA A 479 19.76 13.93 -6.79
N ASN A 480 19.29 14.47 -5.68
CA ASN A 480 18.04 14.06 -5.07
C ASN A 480 16.89 14.87 -5.67
N LEU A 481 15.93 14.19 -6.31
CA LEU A 481 14.79 14.82 -7.00
C LEU A 481 13.90 15.67 -6.09
N LEU A 482 13.86 15.42 -4.78
CA LEU A 482 13.06 16.19 -3.84
C LEU A 482 13.80 17.42 -3.31
N SER A 483 15.08 17.28 -2.96
CA SER A 483 15.87 18.37 -2.40
C SER A 483 16.54 19.23 -3.46
N HIS A 484 16.81 18.74 -4.67
CA HIS A 484 17.52 19.48 -5.72
C HIS A 484 16.65 19.69 -6.97
N THR A 485 15.32 19.72 -6.83
CA THR A 485 14.38 19.84 -7.96
C THR A 485 14.70 21.03 -8.87
N PRO A 486 14.92 22.27 -8.36
CA PRO A 486 15.23 23.41 -9.22
C PRO A 486 16.56 23.25 -9.95
N GLU A 487 17.60 22.75 -9.27
CA GLU A 487 18.95 22.60 -9.82
C GLU A 487 19.00 21.53 -10.92
N ILE A 488 18.29 20.41 -10.73
CA ILE A 488 18.12 19.37 -11.76
C ILE A 488 17.41 19.95 -12.99
N ALA A 489 16.34 20.72 -12.77
CA ALA A 489 15.60 21.31 -13.88
C ALA A 489 16.45 22.34 -14.65
N ASN A 490 17.27 23.15 -13.96
CA ASN A 490 18.21 24.07 -14.60
C ASN A 490 19.25 23.30 -15.43
N TRP A 491 19.87 22.27 -14.84
CA TRP A 491 20.88 21.46 -15.51
C TRP A 491 20.35 20.75 -16.77
N LEU A 492 19.13 20.20 -16.72
CA LEU A 492 18.52 19.52 -17.87
C LEU A 492 18.17 20.45 -19.04
N VAL A 493 17.98 21.75 -18.78
CA VAL A 493 17.81 22.73 -19.86
C VAL A 493 19.09 22.86 -20.68
N ASP A 494 20.26 22.82 -20.03
CA ASP A 494 21.56 23.10 -20.64
C ASP A 494 22.31 21.84 -21.13
N VAL A 495 22.00 20.66 -20.56
CA VAL A 495 22.74 19.42 -20.86
C VAL A 495 22.52 18.96 -22.31
N CYS A 496 23.56 18.41 -22.95
CA CYS A 496 23.50 17.93 -24.34
C CYS A 496 22.84 18.97 -25.28
N PRO A 497 23.46 20.14 -25.46
CA PRO A 497 22.84 21.24 -26.21
C PRO A 497 22.59 20.84 -27.67
N GLY A 498 21.41 21.18 -28.19
CA GLY A 498 20.99 20.89 -29.57
C GLY A 498 20.38 19.50 -29.79
N GLU A 499 20.49 18.60 -28.82
CA GLU A 499 19.96 17.23 -28.95
C GLU A 499 18.52 17.10 -28.43
N PRO A 500 17.59 16.46 -29.15
CA PRO A 500 16.24 16.22 -28.64
C PRO A 500 16.24 15.27 -27.45
N LEU A 501 15.62 15.69 -26.34
CA LEU A 501 15.52 14.88 -25.12
C LEU A 501 14.21 14.09 -25.07
N THR A 502 14.28 12.85 -24.61
CA THR A 502 13.12 12.09 -24.12
C THR A 502 13.19 12.00 -22.60
N VAL A 503 12.39 12.79 -21.89
CA VAL A 503 12.39 12.83 -20.42
C VAL A 503 11.41 11.81 -19.87
N GLY A 504 11.94 10.73 -19.28
CA GLY A 504 11.15 9.66 -18.68
C GLY A 504 11.08 9.75 -17.16
N ASN A 505 9.87 9.67 -16.61
CA ASN A 505 9.66 9.51 -15.17
C ASN A 505 9.36 8.05 -14.83
N TYR A 506 10.36 7.39 -14.23
CA TYR A 506 10.26 5.99 -13.79
C TYR A 506 10.23 5.87 -12.27
N THR A 507 10.07 6.99 -11.56
CA THR A 507 10.13 7.01 -10.11
C THR A 507 8.90 6.39 -9.45
N TYR A 508 9.11 5.77 -8.29
CA TYR A 508 8.07 5.23 -7.44
C TYR A 508 8.50 5.27 -5.98
N LEU A 509 7.61 5.71 -5.10
CA LEU A 509 7.76 5.63 -3.64
C LEU A 509 6.40 5.30 -3.00
N ASP A 510 6.39 4.96 -1.72
CA ASP A 510 5.15 4.68 -1.00
C ASP A 510 4.57 5.95 -0.33
N GLY A 511 3.24 6.07 -0.37
CA GLY A 511 2.49 7.06 0.40
C GLY A 511 2.82 8.51 0.03
N ALA A 512 3.13 9.32 1.05
CA ALA A 512 3.27 10.78 0.93
C ALA A 512 4.40 11.21 -0.03
N LEU A 513 5.52 10.49 0.02
CA LEU A 513 6.71 10.80 -0.77
C LEU A 513 6.49 10.60 -2.28
N HIS A 514 5.57 9.71 -2.67
CA HIS A 514 5.26 9.47 -4.08
C HIS A 514 4.64 10.69 -4.75
N VAL A 515 3.75 11.38 -4.04
CA VAL A 515 3.11 12.62 -4.54
C VAL A 515 4.14 13.72 -4.65
N GLN A 516 4.97 13.92 -3.62
CA GLN A 516 6.08 14.88 -3.67
C GLN A 516 6.98 14.59 -4.87
N LEU A 517 7.38 13.34 -5.06
CA LEU A 517 8.25 12.96 -6.18
C LEU A 517 7.59 13.18 -7.55
N SER A 518 6.29 12.94 -7.65
CA SER A 518 5.52 13.18 -8.89
C SER A 518 5.44 14.68 -9.20
N ILE A 519 5.21 15.52 -8.20
CA ILE A 519 5.20 16.98 -8.33
C ILE A 519 6.60 17.51 -8.71
N ALA A 520 7.65 17.01 -8.07
CA ALA A 520 9.01 17.40 -8.38
C ALA A 520 9.39 17.05 -9.84
N CYS A 521 9.09 15.83 -10.28
CA CYS A 521 9.32 15.40 -11.66
C CYS A 521 8.46 16.19 -12.65
N ASP A 522 7.21 16.50 -12.30
CA ASP A 522 6.33 17.33 -13.13
C ASP A 522 6.93 18.73 -13.37
N ALA A 523 7.36 19.40 -12.31
CA ALA A 523 7.97 20.72 -12.41
C ALA A 523 9.28 20.71 -13.22
N ILE A 524 10.09 19.65 -13.10
CA ILE A 524 11.28 19.45 -13.95
C ILE A 524 10.86 19.32 -15.42
N MET A 525 9.92 18.43 -15.73
CA MET A 525 9.44 18.19 -17.08
C MET A 525 8.83 19.44 -17.70
N GLU A 526 8.03 20.20 -16.95
CA GLU A 526 7.45 21.47 -17.40
C GLU A 526 8.52 22.47 -17.82
N LYS A 527 9.55 22.64 -17.00
CA LYS A 527 10.62 23.59 -17.25
C LYS A 527 11.43 23.20 -18.48
N VAL A 528 11.77 21.92 -18.62
CA VAL A 528 12.50 21.39 -19.77
C VAL A 528 11.67 21.54 -21.05
N CYS A 529 10.40 21.13 -21.04
CA CYS A 529 9.52 21.25 -22.22
C CYS A 529 9.37 22.70 -22.69
N LYS A 530 9.24 23.66 -21.76
CA LYS A 530 9.16 25.09 -22.10
C LYS A 530 10.45 25.63 -22.72
N ALA A 531 11.61 25.14 -22.28
CA ALA A 531 12.90 25.59 -22.77
C ALA A 531 13.34 24.87 -24.07
N ARG A 532 12.90 23.63 -24.26
CA ARG A 532 13.29 22.72 -25.36
C ARG A 532 12.05 22.18 -26.07
N PRO A 533 11.52 22.89 -27.09
CA PRO A 533 10.26 22.55 -27.75
C PRO A 533 10.22 21.15 -28.41
N ASP A 534 11.37 20.59 -28.75
CA ASP A 534 11.57 19.26 -29.34
C ASP A 534 11.60 18.12 -28.30
N THR A 535 11.45 18.45 -27.01
CA THR A 535 11.42 17.45 -25.93
C THR A 535 10.20 16.54 -26.05
N ALA A 536 10.43 15.23 -25.94
CA ALA A 536 9.41 14.23 -25.68
C ALA A 536 9.39 13.89 -24.18
N ILE A 537 8.23 13.46 -23.66
CA ILE A 537 8.13 12.95 -22.29
C ILE A 537 7.57 11.53 -22.26
N ALA A 538 8.01 10.74 -21.28
CA ALA A 538 7.65 9.34 -21.15
C ALA A 538 7.23 8.96 -19.72
N PHE A 539 6.23 8.10 -19.62
CA PHE A 539 5.73 7.56 -18.35
C PHE A 539 5.35 6.09 -18.51
N LEU A 540 5.42 5.34 -17.41
CA LEU A 540 4.75 4.04 -17.29
C LEU A 540 3.40 4.27 -16.62
N CYS A 541 2.33 4.31 -17.42
CA CYS A 541 0.99 4.55 -16.92
C CYS A 541 0.48 3.29 -16.19
N THR A 542 -0.16 3.48 -15.03
CA THR A 542 -0.64 2.35 -14.22
C THR A 542 -1.95 1.81 -14.81
N PRO A 543 -2.21 0.48 -14.78
CA PRO A 543 -3.50 -0.06 -15.15
C PRO A 543 -4.53 0.10 -14.01
N THR A 544 -4.12 0.53 -12.82
CA THR A 544 -4.98 0.68 -11.64
C THR A 544 -5.44 2.13 -11.43
N ASP A 545 -5.95 2.74 -12.49
CA ASP A 545 -6.58 4.06 -12.50
C ASP A 545 -7.87 4.01 -13.34
N VAL A 546 -8.62 5.10 -13.39
CA VAL A 546 -9.76 5.25 -14.29
C VAL A 546 -9.25 5.75 -15.64
N HIS A 547 -9.49 4.97 -16.69
CA HIS A 547 -8.98 5.19 -18.05
C HIS A 547 -10.09 5.24 -19.08
N ASN A 548 -9.88 6.05 -20.14
CA ASN A 548 -10.64 5.87 -21.37
C ASN A 548 -10.32 4.49 -21.97
N ILE A 549 -11.33 3.84 -22.54
CA ILE A 549 -11.18 2.58 -23.28
C ILE A 549 -11.89 2.67 -24.62
N SER A 550 -11.50 1.82 -25.57
CA SER A 550 -12.17 1.66 -26.86
C SER A 550 -13.57 1.07 -26.68
N GLN A 551 -14.45 1.26 -27.69
CA GLN A 551 -15.75 0.58 -27.71
C GLN A 551 -15.56 -0.95 -27.71
N GLU A 552 -14.60 -1.46 -28.47
CA GLU A 552 -14.28 -2.87 -28.52
C GLU A 552 -13.89 -3.43 -27.15
N ALA A 553 -13.01 -2.74 -26.40
CA ALA A 553 -12.64 -3.16 -25.05
C ALA A 553 -13.83 -3.19 -24.09
N HIS A 554 -14.74 -2.21 -24.20
CA HIS A 554 -15.98 -2.17 -23.42
C HIS A 554 -16.89 -3.37 -23.73
N ASP A 555 -17.11 -3.65 -25.01
CA ASP A 555 -17.98 -4.76 -25.47
C ASP A 555 -17.42 -6.12 -25.06
N VAL A 556 -16.09 -6.29 -25.10
CA VAL A 556 -15.42 -7.51 -24.64
C VAL A 556 -15.53 -7.65 -23.12
N ALA A 557 -15.36 -6.57 -22.33
CA ALA A 557 -15.56 -6.61 -20.89
C ALA A 557 -17.02 -7.01 -20.53
N GLU A 558 -18.01 -6.47 -21.24
CA GLU A 558 -19.42 -6.81 -21.06
C GLU A 558 -19.71 -8.28 -21.44
N THR A 559 -19.14 -8.75 -22.55
CA THR A 559 -19.25 -10.14 -22.99
C THR A 559 -18.63 -11.10 -21.98
N ASN A 560 -17.43 -10.79 -21.50
CA ASN A 560 -16.77 -11.55 -20.45
C ASN A 560 -17.61 -11.59 -19.17
N TYR A 561 -18.24 -10.47 -18.79
CA TYR A 561 -19.13 -10.40 -17.63
C TYR A 561 -20.38 -11.29 -17.79
N LYS A 562 -21.01 -11.29 -18.97
CA LYS A 562 -22.17 -12.15 -19.25
C LYS A 562 -21.81 -13.64 -19.16
N ASN A 563 -20.60 -13.98 -19.58
CA ASN A 563 -20.08 -15.34 -19.68
C ASN A 563 -19.32 -15.83 -18.44
N VAL A 564 -19.32 -15.08 -17.33
CA VAL A 564 -18.63 -15.54 -16.11
C VAL A 564 -19.20 -16.88 -15.60
N PRO A 565 -18.35 -17.78 -15.07
CA PRO A 565 -18.79 -19.04 -14.48
C PRO A 565 -19.82 -18.86 -13.36
N ALA A 566 -20.67 -19.87 -13.15
CA ALA A 566 -21.73 -19.82 -12.14
C ALA A 566 -21.22 -19.52 -10.71
N TRP A 567 -20.02 -19.99 -10.36
CA TRP A 567 -19.43 -19.72 -9.05
C TRP A 567 -19.06 -18.25 -8.85
N GLN A 568 -18.70 -17.51 -9.92
CA GLN A 568 -18.42 -16.06 -9.84
C GLN A 568 -19.70 -15.27 -9.60
N LYS A 569 -20.80 -15.65 -10.28
CA LYS A 569 -22.13 -15.07 -10.02
C LYS A 569 -22.59 -15.32 -8.57
N LEU A 570 -22.31 -16.51 -8.05
CA LEU A 570 -22.57 -16.83 -6.64
C LEU A 570 -21.70 -15.98 -5.70
N ALA A 571 -20.40 -15.85 -5.98
CA ALA A 571 -19.49 -15.02 -5.19
C ALA A 571 -19.92 -13.55 -5.16
N GLU A 572 -20.31 -13.00 -6.30
CA GLU A 572 -20.89 -11.65 -6.44
C GLU A 572 -22.13 -11.48 -5.56
N SER A 573 -23.06 -12.44 -5.61
CA SER A 573 -24.27 -12.41 -4.78
C SER A 573 -24.00 -12.50 -3.28
N ILE A 574 -22.92 -13.16 -2.86
CA ILE A 574 -22.57 -13.34 -1.44
C ILE A 574 -21.76 -12.16 -0.90
N LEU A 575 -20.75 -11.69 -1.66
CA LEU A 575 -19.82 -10.64 -1.22
C LEU A 575 -20.44 -9.23 -1.32
N GLY A 576 -21.42 -9.03 -2.19
CA GLY A 576 -22.25 -7.82 -2.22
C GLY A 576 -21.60 -6.61 -2.89
N LYS A 577 -21.98 -5.40 -2.45
CA LYS A 577 -21.84 -4.14 -3.22
C LYS A 577 -20.41 -3.61 -3.46
N ASN A 578 -19.40 -4.16 -2.80
CA ASN A 578 -18.02 -3.65 -2.85
C ASN A 578 -17.02 -4.59 -3.54
N ASP A 579 -17.43 -5.82 -3.84
CA ASP A 579 -16.60 -6.85 -4.46
C ASP A 579 -17.30 -7.33 -5.75
N MET A 580 -16.52 -7.85 -6.70
CA MET A 580 -17.04 -8.39 -7.96
C MET A 580 -17.96 -7.40 -8.69
N ILE A 581 -17.54 -6.14 -8.80
CA ILE A 581 -18.32 -5.09 -9.48
C ILE A 581 -18.04 -5.15 -10.97
N CYS A 582 -19.07 -5.14 -11.82
CA CYS A 582 -18.94 -5.15 -13.28
C CYS A 582 -18.02 -4.02 -13.79
N ASN A 583 -17.11 -4.35 -14.71
CA ASN A 583 -16.17 -3.40 -15.32
C ASN A 583 -16.78 -2.64 -16.51
N ALA A 584 -17.85 -3.17 -17.12
CA ALA A 584 -18.55 -2.51 -18.21
C ALA A 584 -19.40 -1.33 -17.68
N LEU A 585 -18.75 -0.17 -17.56
CA LEU A 585 -19.37 1.05 -17.06
C LEU A 585 -20.18 1.77 -18.13
N ALA A 586 -21.27 2.42 -17.73
CA ALA A 586 -22.05 3.24 -18.65
C ALA A 586 -21.17 4.30 -19.36
N PRO A 587 -21.32 4.48 -20.69
CA PRO A 587 -20.59 5.48 -21.44
C PRO A 587 -20.82 6.91 -20.93
N VAL A 588 -19.92 7.82 -21.29
CA VAL A 588 -20.05 9.26 -20.97
C VAL A 588 -21.15 9.88 -21.81
N LYS A 589 -22.05 10.65 -21.18
CA LYS A 589 -23.34 11.01 -21.78
C LYS A 589 -23.22 11.89 -23.03
N LYS A 590 -22.34 12.90 -23.04
CA LYS A 590 -22.24 13.83 -24.17
C LYS A 590 -21.32 13.30 -25.28
N SER A 591 -20.19 12.71 -24.91
CA SER A 591 -19.18 12.26 -25.87
C SER A 591 -19.39 10.83 -26.37
N GLY A 592 -20.14 10.00 -25.64
CA GLY A 592 -20.28 8.57 -25.94
C GLY A 592 -19.03 7.74 -25.65
N LEU A 593 -17.96 8.36 -25.13
CA LEU A 593 -16.71 7.66 -24.85
C LEU A 593 -16.86 6.70 -23.67
N ASN A 594 -16.18 5.56 -23.77
CA ASN A 594 -16.15 4.54 -22.73
C ASN A 594 -14.99 4.75 -21.76
N LEU A 595 -15.13 4.16 -20.58
CA LEU A 595 -14.12 4.16 -19.54
C LEU A 595 -14.19 2.87 -18.73
N MET A 596 -13.07 2.51 -18.11
CA MET A 596 -12.99 1.48 -17.09
C MET A 596 -12.55 2.08 -15.75
N ASP A 597 -12.84 1.38 -14.65
CA ASP A 597 -12.39 1.76 -13.30
C ASP A 597 -11.47 0.68 -12.71
N GLY A 598 -10.17 0.93 -12.79
CA GLY A 598 -9.13 0.07 -12.24
C GLY A 598 -8.68 0.46 -10.83
N ILE A 599 -9.33 1.43 -10.16
CA ILE A 599 -8.83 1.96 -8.89
C ILE A 599 -8.85 0.90 -7.79
N SER A 600 -7.70 0.69 -7.15
CA SER A 600 -7.60 -0.14 -5.95
C SER A 600 -7.62 0.71 -4.68
N ILE A 601 -8.66 0.55 -3.86
CA ILE A 601 -8.78 1.26 -2.57
C ILE A 601 -7.58 1.01 -1.63
N HIS A 602 -6.94 -0.15 -1.77
CA HIS A 602 -5.80 -0.58 -0.97
C HIS A 602 -4.52 0.21 -1.27
N GLN A 603 -4.31 0.62 -2.53
CA GLN A 603 -3.17 1.50 -2.91
C GLN A 603 -3.29 2.89 -2.28
N GLY A 604 -4.52 3.37 -2.11
CA GLY A 604 -4.83 4.59 -1.37
C GLY A 604 -4.71 5.89 -2.18
N PRO A 605 -5.22 7.01 -1.62
CA PRO A 605 -5.42 8.25 -2.36
C PRO A 605 -4.11 8.92 -2.83
N ASN A 606 -2.99 8.71 -2.12
CA ASN A 606 -1.70 9.29 -2.51
C ASN A 606 -1.13 8.61 -3.76
N TYR A 607 -1.30 7.30 -3.91
CA TYR A 607 -0.89 6.61 -5.14
C TYR A 607 -1.72 7.10 -6.33
N ALA A 608 -3.05 7.18 -6.16
CA ALA A 608 -3.96 7.65 -7.20
C ALA A 608 -3.63 9.09 -7.64
N LEU A 609 -3.37 10.00 -6.68
CA LEU A 609 -2.98 11.37 -6.99
C LEU A 609 -1.63 11.45 -7.72
N ALA A 610 -0.62 10.70 -7.26
CA ALA A 610 0.70 10.67 -7.89
C ALA A 610 0.60 10.24 -9.37
N LYS A 611 -0.19 9.20 -9.66
CA LYS A 611 -0.43 8.72 -11.03
C LYS A 611 -1.29 9.67 -11.85
N ARG A 612 -2.28 10.33 -11.24
CA ARG A 612 -3.08 11.34 -11.93
C ARG A 612 -2.27 12.57 -12.35
N ILE A 613 -1.32 13.01 -11.52
CA ILE A 613 -0.39 14.11 -11.87
C ILE A 613 0.40 13.78 -13.15
N GLN A 614 0.90 12.55 -13.28
CA GLN A 614 1.60 12.09 -14.49
C GLN A 614 0.68 12.17 -15.74
N GLN A 615 -0.58 11.76 -15.61
CA GLN A 615 -1.55 11.85 -16.70
C GLN A 615 -1.92 13.30 -17.04
N TRP A 616 -2.09 14.17 -16.04
CA TRP A 616 -2.35 15.60 -16.28
C TRP A 616 -1.21 16.25 -17.04
N ARG A 617 0.05 15.97 -16.68
CA ARG A 617 1.21 16.45 -17.45
C ARG A 617 1.21 15.95 -18.88
N ALA A 618 0.93 14.66 -19.06
CA ALA A 618 0.91 14.05 -20.38
C ALA A 618 -0.08 14.74 -21.34
N VAL A 619 -1.33 14.97 -20.90
CA VAL A 619 -2.32 15.64 -21.75
C VAL A 619 -1.96 17.11 -22.01
N ILE A 620 -1.39 17.82 -21.02
CA ILE A 620 -0.94 19.21 -21.19
C ILE A 620 0.23 19.29 -22.18
N ALA A 621 1.26 18.46 -22.00
CA ALA A 621 2.45 18.48 -22.85
C ALA A 621 2.11 18.13 -24.30
N ARG A 622 1.24 17.13 -24.50
CA ARG A 622 0.76 16.78 -25.84
C ARG A 622 -0.04 17.92 -26.47
N GLY A 623 -0.91 18.56 -25.71
CA GLY A 623 -1.66 19.75 -26.15
C GLY A 623 -0.75 20.91 -26.56
N ASN A 624 0.42 21.01 -25.93
CA ASN A 624 1.47 21.99 -26.25
C ASN A 624 2.40 21.55 -27.40
N GLY A 625 2.12 20.44 -28.09
CA GLY A 625 2.89 20.02 -29.26
C GLY A 625 4.10 19.14 -28.98
N HIS A 626 4.22 18.57 -27.77
CA HIS A 626 5.26 17.58 -27.45
C HIS A 626 4.82 16.15 -27.77
N ILE A 627 5.78 15.28 -28.09
CA ILE A 627 5.55 13.83 -28.14
C ILE A 627 5.40 13.29 -26.72
N VAL A 628 4.41 12.42 -26.50
CA VAL A 628 4.14 11.83 -25.19
C VAL A 628 3.98 10.32 -25.28
N SER A 629 4.94 9.58 -24.72
CA SER A 629 4.90 8.12 -24.58
C SER A 629 4.33 7.75 -23.22
N ILE A 630 3.02 7.49 -23.12
CA ILE A 630 2.32 7.18 -21.85
C ILE A 630 1.47 5.91 -21.95
N ASN A 631 2.05 4.83 -22.45
CA ASN A 631 1.33 3.57 -22.61
C ASN A 631 0.93 2.99 -21.24
N VAL A 632 -0.26 2.40 -21.16
CA VAL A 632 -0.72 1.69 -19.95
C VAL A 632 0.04 0.39 -19.83
N ALA A 633 0.85 0.29 -18.79
CA ALA A 633 1.62 -0.90 -18.44
C ALA A 633 0.74 -1.91 -17.69
N PRO A 634 1.09 -3.20 -17.68
CA PRO A 634 0.29 -4.24 -17.04
C PRO A 634 0.58 -4.28 -15.53
N SER A 635 -0.29 -4.97 -14.78
CA SER A 635 0.01 -5.32 -13.40
C SER A 635 1.27 -6.19 -13.40
N THR A 636 2.33 -5.72 -12.75
CA THR A 636 3.66 -6.33 -12.84
C THR A 636 4.11 -6.84 -11.48
N SER A 637 4.56 -8.09 -11.40
CA SER A 637 4.99 -8.78 -10.16
C SER A 637 6.37 -8.32 -9.68
N THR A 638 6.57 -7.01 -9.52
CA THR A 638 7.81 -6.43 -9.00
C THR A 638 7.99 -6.76 -7.52
N LYS A 639 9.25 -6.81 -7.04
CA LYS A 639 9.56 -7.05 -5.63
C LYS A 639 8.91 -6.03 -4.68
N SER A 640 8.74 -4.77 -5.10
CA SER A 640 8.08 -3.75 -4.28
C SER A 640 6.59 -4.06 -4.08
N VAL A 641 5.89 -4.53 -5.10
CA VAL A 641 4.47 -4.90 -5.01
C VAL A 641 4.27 -6.22 -4.27
N THR A 642 5.03 -7.26 -4.62
CA THR A 642 4.91 -8.61 -4.02
C THR A 642 5.47 -8.70 -2.61
N SER A 643 6.17 -7.65 -2.12
CA SER A 643 6.55 -7.53 -0.70
C SER A 643 5.34 -7.44 0.24
N ASN A 644 4.17 -7.03 -0.28
CA ASN A 644 2.92 -7.09 0.45
C ASN A 644 2.23 -8.45 0.21
N PRO A 645 2.07 -9.30 1.24
CA PRO A 645 1.51 -10.64 1.09
C PRO A 645 0.09 -10.66 0.50
N LEU A 646 -0.73 -9.64 0.77
CA LEU A 646 -2.09 -9.58 0.23
C LEU A 646 -2.08 -9.30 -1.28
N PHE A 647 -1.19 -8.45 -1.77
CA PHE A 647 -1.06 -8.21 -3.21
C PHE A 647 -0.45 -9.43 -3.92
N ALA A 648 0.55 -10.08 -3.32
CA ALA A 648 1.11 -11.31 -3.86
C ALA A 648 0.05 -12.43 -3.98
N ALA A 649 -0.76 -12.62 -2.92
CA ALA A 649 -1.86 -13.57 -2.93
C ALA A 649 -2.94 -13.20 -3.96
N ALA A 650 -3.29 -11.91 -4.06
CA ALA A 650 -4.26 -11.45 -5.05
C ALA A 650 -3.78 -11.70 -6.49
N TYR A 651 -2.51 -11.42 -6.80
CA TYR A 651 -1.95 -11.64 -8.14
C TYR A 651 -2.01 -13.10 -8.58
N GLU A 652 -1.83 -14.04 -7.65
CA GLU A 652 -1.99 -15.47 -7.98
C GLU A 652 -3.45 -15.82 -8.31
N GLY A 653 -4.43 -15.15 -7.70
CA GLY A 653 -5.85 -15.34 -7.98
C GLY A 653 -6.36 -14.63 -9.23
N PHE A 654 -5.57 -13.75 -9.87
CA PHE A 654 -5.99 -13.06 -11.08
C PHE A 654 -6.25 -14.02 -12.25
N CYS A 655 -5.65 -15.22 -12.23
CA CYS A 655 -5.88 -16.26 -13.24
C CYS A 655 -7.34 -16.77 -13.27
N LEU A 656 -8.17 -16.43 -12.28
CA LEU A 656 -9.59 -16.77 -12.26
C LEU A 656 -10.44 -15.92 -13.19
N PHE A 657 -9.90 -14.80 -13.68
CA PHE A 657 -10.64 -13.80 -14.44
C PHE A 657 -10.10 -13.74 -15.86
N SER A 658 -11.00 -13.87 -16.83
CA SER A 658 -10.66 -13.82 -18.25
C SER A 658 -9.88 -12.54 -18.60
N ALA A 659 -8.93 -12.68 -19.53
CA ALA A 659 -7.98 -11.67 -20.00
C ALA A 659 -6.90 -11.21 -19.00
N LEU A 660 -7.06 -11.42 -17.69
CA LEU A 660 -6.08 -10.92 -16.73
C LEU A 660 -4.80 -11.76 -16.69
N GLU A 661 -3.68 -11.10 -16.95
CA GLU A 661 -2.34 -11.67 -16.83
C GLU A 661 -1.43 -10.70 -16.07
N VAL A 662 -0.83 -11.18 -14.98
CA VAL A 662 0.19 -10.46 -14.23
C VAL A 662 1.53 -10.74 -14.88
N MET A 663 2.22 -9.69 -15.30
CA MET A 663 3.46 -9.79 -16.07
C MET A 663 4.70 -9.78 -15.18
N GLU A 664 5.76 -10.42 -15.67
CA GLU A 664 7.08 -10.30 -15.07
C GLU A 664 7.71 -8.93 -15.41
N PRO A 665 8.56 -8.37 -14.53
CA PRO A 665 9.18 -7.07 -14.79
C PRO A 665 9.94 -6.97 -16.12
N CYS A 666 10.64 -8.03 -16.52
CA CYS A 666 11.37 -8.07 -17.81
C CYS A 666 10.40 -8.00 -19.01
N THR A 667 9.31 -8.76 -19.00
CA THR A 667 8.25 -8.71 -20.02
C THR A 667 7.66 -7.31 -20.11
N SER A 668 7.22 -6.75 -18.99
CA SER A 668 6.63 -5.41 -18.99
C SER A 668 7.62 -4.37 -19.51
N SER A 669 8.87 -4.40 -19.04
CA SER A 669 9.86 -3.37 -19.41
C SER A 669 10.27 -3.45 -20.88
N SER A 670 10.38 -4.67 -21.43
CA SER A 670 10.73 -4.88 -22.84
C SER A 670 9.59 -4.51 -23.80
N VAL A 671 8.34 -4.87 -23.49
CA VAL A 671 7.17 -4.42 -24.28
C VAL A 671 7.05 -2.89 -24.20
N MET A 672 7.15 -2.31 -23.01
CA MET A 672 7.05 -0.86 -22.83
C MET A 672 8.16 -0.09 -23.56
N LEU A 673 9.37 -0.65 -23.66
CA LEU A 673 10.42 -0.10 -24.50
C LEU A 673 10.05 -0.17 -25.99
N ALA A 674 9.58 -1.32 -26.48
CA ALA A 674 9.18 -1.45 -27.88
C ALA A 674 8.09 -0.43 -28.26
N LEU A 675 7.09 -0.24 -27.40
CA LEU A 675 6.07 0.79 -27.58
C LEU A 675 6.67 2.20 -27.58
N MET A 676 7.56 2.51 -26.64
CA MET A 676 8.24 3.81 -26.59
C MET A 676 9.08 4.07 -27.86
N ILE A 677 9.75 3.04 -28.41
CA ILE A 677 10.50 3.15 -29.67
C ILE A 677 9.56 3.54 -30.81
N ASN A 678 8.41 2.87 -30.95
CA ASN A 678 7.38 3.28 -31.91
C ASN A 678 6.95 4.74 -31.66
N ASP A 679 6.69 5.12 -30.41
CA ASP A 679 6.15 6.44 -30.08
C ASP A 679 7.08 7.60 -30.43
N ILE A 680 8.39 7.40 -30.33
CA ILE A 680 9.39 8.43 -30.65
C ILE A 680 9.89 8.36 -32.11
N ARG A 681 9.75 7.22 -32.78
CA ARG A 681 10.23 7.03 -34.17
C ARG A 681 9.13 7.22 -35.20
N ASN A 682 7.93 6.73 -34.93
CA ASN A 682 6.84 6.68 -35.89
C ASN A 682 6.09 8.03 -35.95
N PRO A 683 6.15 8.76 -37.09
CA PRO A 683 5.44 10.03 -37.22
C PRO A 683 3.92 9.88 -37.16
N LYS A 684 3.40 8.67 -37.37
CA LYS A 684 1.97 8.33 -37.31
C LYS A 684 1.55 7.77 -35.95
N SER A 685 2.45 7.68 -34.95
CA SER A 685 2.08 7.19 -33.62
C SER A 685 1.00 8.09 -32.98
N ALA A 686 0.14 7.48 -32.17
CA ALA A 686 -0.79 8.14 -31.26
C ALA A 686 -0.08 9.17 -30.34
N SER A 687 1.16 8.89 -29.95
CA SER A 687 2.00 9.76 -29.14
C SER A 687 2.45 11.03 -29.85
N ASN A 688 2.41 11.06 -31.19
CA ASN A 688 2.74 12.25 -31.95
C ASN A 688 1.60 13.27 -31.88
N PRO A 689 1.84 14.52 -31.47
CA PRO A 689 0.79 15.52 -31.29
C PRO A 689 0.02 15.89 -32.57
N LYS A 690 0.59 15.57 -33.74
CA LYS A 690 -0.06 15.73 -35.05
C LYS A 690 -1.22 14.76 -35.26
N THR A 691 -1.18 13.57 -34.65
CA THR A 691 -2.31 12.65 -34.60
C THR A 691 -3.42 13.30 -33.76
N LYS A 692 -4.63 13.41 -34.30
CA LYS A 692 -5.75 14.10 -33.62
C LYS A 692 -6.67 13.10 -32.95
N PHE A 693 -7.13 13.46 -31.76
CA PHE A 693 -8.16 12.75 -30.99
C PHE A 693 -9.37 13.65 -30.82
N SER A 694 -10.53 13.05 -30.59
CA SER A 694 -11.73 13.80 -30.18
C SER A 694 -11.62 14.28 -28.74
N ASN A 695 -10.88 13.54 -27.90
CA ASN A 695 -10.56 13.89 -26.52
C ASN A 695 -9.10 13.52 -26.20
N PRO A 696 -8.31 14.37 -25.52
CA PRO A 696 -6.93 14.05 -25.15
C PRO A 696 -6.77 12.76 -24.32
N MET A 697 -7.78 12.35 -23.56
CA MET A 697 -7.76 11.11 -22.78
C MET A 697 -7.69 9.84 -23.64
N GLU A 698 -8.00 9.91 -24.94
CA GLU A 698 -7.91 8.76 -25.84
C GLU A 698 -6.46 8.24 -25.97
N ILE A 699 -5.44 9.05 -25.67
CA ILE A 699 -4.06 8.58 -25.66
C ILE A 699 -3.83 7.39 -24.71
N PHE A 700 -4.63 7.26 -23.64
CA PHE A 700 -4.50 6.17 -22.67
C PHE A 700 -5.07 4.83 -23.16
N SER A 701 -5.96 4.86 -24.16
CA SER A 701 -6.46 3.64 -24.81
C SER A 701 -5.57 3.20 -25.98
N GLN A 702 -4.77 4.11 -26.53
CA GLN A 702 -3.80 3.78 -27.58
C GLN A 702 -2.62 3.02 -27.00
N ASN A 703 -2.17 1.99 -27.72
CA ASN A 703 -0.98 1.20 -27.41
C ASN A 703 -0.98 0.59 -25.99
N ALA A 704 -2.16 0.40 -25.39
CA ALA A 704 -2.28 -0.04 -24.00
C ALA A 704 -1.94 -1.54 -23.85
N PHE A 705 -0.85 -1.83 -23.14
CA PHE A 705 -0.46 -3.18 -22.72
C PHE A 705 -0.92 -3.43 -21.28
N HIS A 706 -2.24 -3.36 -21.05
CA HIS A 706 -2.84 -3.24 -19.72
C HIS A 706 -2.98 -4.55 -18.92
N GLY A 707 -2.49 -5.68 -19.44
CA GLY A 707 -2.54 -6.98 -18.76
C GLY A 707 -3.96 -7.51 -18.53
N GLY A 708 -4.89 -7.19 -19.44
CA GLY A 708 -6.30 -7.57 -19.34
C GLY A 708 -7.22 -6.60 -18.60
N ALA A 709 -6.68 -5.57 -17.93
CA ALA A 709 -7.47 -4.71 -17.06
C ALA A 709 -8.68 -4.04 -17.74
N PHE A 710 -8.57 -3.66 -19.02
CA PHE A 710 -9.67 -3.01 -19.74
C PHE A 710 -10.79 -3.99 -20.11
N ARG A 711 -10.43 -5.26 -20.37
CA ARG A 711 -11.31 -6.31 -20.90
C ARG A 711 -11.77 -7.31 -19.84
N CYS A 712 -11.33 -7.14 -18.59
CA CYS A 712 -11.74 -7.95 -17.45
C CYS A 712 -13.25 -7.79 -17.18
N PRO A 713 -13.99 -8.86 -16.81
CA PRO A 713 -15.42 -8.78 -16.48
C PRO A 713 -15.72 -7.88 -15.27
N TYR A 714 -14.81 -7.83 -14.31
CA TYR A 714 -14.97 -7.13 -13.04
C TYR A 714 -13.90 -6.04 -12.85
N LYS A 715 -14.24 -4.95 -12.16
CA LYS A 715 -13.29 -3.91 -11.78
C LYS A 715 -12.13 -4.52 -11.01
N ILE A 716 -10.89 -4.20 -11.40
CA ILE A 716 -9.67 -4.70 -10.73
C ILE A 716 -9.68 -4.46 -9.22
N GLY A 717 -10.20 -3.30 -8.80
CA GLY A 717 -10.31 -2.94 -7.40
C GLY A 717 -11.26 -3.82 -6.57
N SER A 718 -12.10 -4.62 -7.21
CA SER A 718 -13.20 -5.39 -6.60
C SER A 718 -12.99 -6.91 -6.59
N ILE A 719 -11.93 -7.42 -7.24
CA ILE A 719 -11.66 -8.87 -7.32
C ILE A 719 -10.68 -9.36 -6.24
N GLY A 720 -10.15 -8.47 -5.42
CA GLY A 720 -9.10 -8.76 -4.45
C GLY A 720 -9.49 -9.83 -3.43
N THR A 721 -10.70 -9.76 -2.87
CA THR A 721 -11.19 -10.71 -1.85
C THR A 721 -11.24 -12.13 -2.39
N VAL A 722 -11.85 -12.33 -3.57
CA VAL A 722 -11.94 -13.64 -4.23
C VAL A 722 -10.55 -14.16 -4.61
N SER A 723 -9.68 -13.29 -5.11
CA SER A 723 -8.32 -13.66 -5.50
C SER A 723 -7.50 -14.15 -4.30
N VAL A 724 -7.58 -13.46 -3.16
CA VAL A 724 -6.92 -13.88 -1.92
C VAL A 724 -7.53 -15.15 -1.35
N LEU A 725 -8.86 -15.33 -1.44
CA LEU A 725 -9.51 -16.56 -0.99
C LEU A 725 -9.00 -17.77 -1.78
N TYR A 726 -8.85 -17.63 -3.10
CA TYR A 726 -8.28 -18.68 -3.94
C TYR A 726 -6.86 -19.05 -3.52
N PHE A 727 -6.01 -18.05 -3.27
CA PHE A 727 -4.67 -18.30 -2.72
C PHE A 727 -4.74 -19.10 -1.41
N VAL A 728 -5.62 -18.70 -0.49
CA VAL A 728 -5.77 -19.39 0.80
C VAL A 728 -6.23 -20.83 0.62
N VAL A 729 -7.23 -21.09 -0.24
CA VAL A 729 -7.74 -22.43 -0.51
C VAL A 729 -6.67 -23.29 -1.20
N LYS A 730 -5.96 -22.73 -2.19
CA LYS A 730 -4.92 -23.45 -2.94
C LYS A 730 -3.75 -23.88 -2.07
N HIS A 731 -3.27 -23.00 -1.17
CA HIS A 731 -2.09 -23.27 -0.36
C HIS A 731 -2.39 -23.87 1.02
N TYR A 732 -3.59 -23.63 1.57
CA TYR A 732 -3.96 -24.06 2.93
C TYR A 732 -5.23 -24.92 2.99
N GLY A 733 -5.78 -25.34 1.85
CA GLY A 733 -7.02 -26.13 1.78
C GLY A 733 -7.00 -27.40 2.63
N ILE A 734 -5.88 -28.14 2.65
CA ILE A 734 -5.73 -29.35 3.48
C ILE A 734 -5.82 -29.00 4.97
N VAL A 735 -5.15 -27.93 5.39
CA VAL A 735 -5.18 -27.48 6.79
C VAL A 735 -6.60 -27.06 7.17
N LEU A 736 -7.30 -26.34 6.29
CA LEU A 736 -8.69 -25.97 6.49
C LEU A 736 -9.60 -27.19 6.62
N LEU A 737 -9.41 -28.20 5.78
CA LEU A 737 -10.16 -29.47 5.85
C LEU A 737 -9.89 -30.22 7.16
N LEU A 738 -8.63 -30.27 7.62
CA LEU A 738 -8.28 -30.88 8.91
C LEU A 738 -8.93 -30.15 10.08
N ILE A 739 -8.93 -28.81 10.06
CA ILE A 739 -9.61 -27.99 11.08
C ILE A 739 -11.12 -28.30 11.06
N LEU A 740 -11.77 -28.29 9.89
CA LEU A 740 -13.19 -28.58 9.77
C LEU A 740 -13.52 -30.02 10.22
N SER A 741 -12.65 -30.98 9.93
CA SER A 741 -12.81 -32.37 10.36
C SER A 741 -12.68 -32.53 11.88
N ALA A 742 -11.68 -31.88 12.48
CA ALA A 742 -11.52 -31.83 13.93
C ALA A 742 -12.72 -31.15 14.60
N MET A 743 -13.25 -30.08 13.99
CA MET A 743 -14.48 -29.42 14.46
C MET A 743 -15.69 -30.34 14.40
N GLY A 744 -15.87 -31.07 13.30
CA GLY A 744 -16.95 -32.05 13.15
C GLY A 744 -16.85 -33.18 14.18
N TYR A 745 -15.62 -33.65 14.46
CA TYR A 745 -15.36 -34.65 15.49
C TYR A 745 -15.71 -34.13 16.89
N VAL A 746 -15.24 -32.93 17.26
CA VAL A 746 -15.54 -32.32 18.58
C VAL A 746 -17.04 -32.08 18.74
N ALA A 747 -17.72 -31.59 17.70
CA ALA A 747 -19.17 -31.41 17.72
C ALA A 747 -19.90 -32.75 17.94
N LYS A 748 -19.50 -33.81 17.24
CA LYS A 748 -20.05 -35.16 17.43
C LYS A 748 -19.80 -35.68 18.86
N TYR A 749 -18.58 -35.54 19.36
CA TYR A 749 -18.23 -35.96 20.72
C TYR A 749 -19.08 -35.23 21.76
N VAL A 750 -19.26 -33.91 21.63
CA VAL A 750 -20.08 -33.13 22.56
C VAL A 750 -21.57 -33.52 22.54
N ILE A 751 -22.11 -33.87 21.37
CA ILE A 751 -23.50 -34.30 21.24
C ILE A 751 -23.70 -35.70 21.82
N THR A 752 -22.76 -36.62 21.57
CA THR A 752 -22.98 -38.05 21.79
C THR A 752 -22.25 -38.63 23.00
N GLY A 753 -21.28 -37.91 23.56
CA GLY A 753 -20.34 -38.43 24.56
C GLY A 753 -19.32 -39.43 24.02
N ASN A 754 -19.34 -39.73 22.72
CA ASN A 754 -18.51 -40.74 22.04
C ASN A 754 -17.69 -40.17 20.87
#